data_AF-A0A8S1Y8J1-F1
#
_entry.id   AF-A0A8S1Y8J1-F1
#
_cell.length_a   1.000
_cell.length_b   1.000
_cell.length_c   1.000
_cell.angle_alpha   90.00
_cell.angle_beta   90.00
_cell.angle_gamma   90.00
#
_symmetry.space_group_name_H-M   'P 1'
#
loop_
_entity.id
_entity.type
_entity.pdbx_description
1 polymer ?
#
loop_
_entity_poly.entity_id
_entity_poly.type
_entity_poly.pdbx_seq_one_letter_code
_entity_poly.pdbx_strand_id
1 'polypeptide(L)'
;MKQTISFPFLIVICFEIQTYFCWSISILPQNYPYKQFQIRQSNIEEQSACFGVWSKYVPLSNIVQTGEYGILDSSCFHSFRIQEKEENNLYFLYFECINFEEKIVKKYFQFLDSDNRVTTEQISIDLISYEGVWYFNGFLASPLEKRVTIYIKEQSLNQIFSKDIYIRFPFKENIFIQIIGGDFKVEQTSKFYLFENKLLSYFPGEIYYLQSCYYDIPDDFLELIQSRNYKQCNCKNNQITDLPDVNIQNQDNYEFLSQNTNCQQFLLAGWIKILEIHKISNEFQFQLFKLMGNFQHPQLIQENLCAFQLFYQLSTQINQIIVTTYSYTLPVINIDFSTNPYLKKIIFDVTYDIQLWHYLLVEKSDKFISITITFYQGYNQEKLSFTLEVVQFQMVQLKLLYGNIFQSKSDYLNIQLAGFQIFNCPDFNNLQKGCHPTCKECDGPTKDDCLSCYEFSNRRYISEFKVCICEYGTIDQNNECVNYQTLQLNKIEVQQFQKLCQYGFFEIDNDCYQCPSIIKNDMITCLECILNPKTWINTLFCQTSYLVHQNGSVAKNFSYENLQYVFTGDELTYCPNCDLNLKAPYDLIEASLIFKNFCSSSQSITDNCYFCFDKCDRCAILPTNLLCVDRTANASFANNTCYAPNYLNFYKKCVSCKLENCLYCFDYLASDPTKSTLEYLEIFSLNDEEIKIGCAQCREGFIFEFKTSTCINQKPIQQNCLRSYINLDDKEICTLSNDFSISLEKINCQNLILHCKQCIKTIQTTIKCIICEDGYIVSSITGVCSICPILNSKQCQQDNLLEPGKWQFQGFVIQFLPPKTRINYDVSRSYSIVIECLQGYRILDNQCQQYCDQFCSVCESEKIAPSATFYCSQCKRNYYKEIIRVQADRQCIECPSLCQVCQKRSTDEINQINPYFIQDAENSIYTQRCIQKVPFDSKIHIDPTLAIAQYCYQDNCNYKLEIIYNDIKCNQIEIINDAEYIYKYLNEIGLKYITIKINLEQNCEFYTNEYILKNYFKENIFSIRLAELIVNGSVNPITFFKKSIFQVQTYDQIVISNTIFVILYQLEMILTNRGQSINFYILNTKFYTDQSQPIQISIKSDSLYQLNIQNLTISDISIENSIV
;
A
#
# COMPACT_ATOMS: atom_id res chain seq x y z
N MET A 1 -52.02 53.02 -44.88
CA MET A 1 -52.97 51.89 -45.11
C MET A 1 -52.97 51.08 -43.82
N LYS A 2 -53.96 51.23 -42.93
CA LYS A 2 -55.34 50.69 -42.95
C LYS A 2 -55.40 49.16 -42.88
N GLN A 3 -56.22 48.70 -41.93
CA GLN A 3 -56.73 47.35 -41.61
C GLN A 3 -55.97 46.67 -40.47
N THR A 4 -56.35 46.79 -39.18
CA THR A 4 -57.66 46.54 -38.53
C THR A 4 -58.28 45.21 -38.91
N ILE A 5 -58.04 44.19 -38.08
CA ILE A 5 -58.98 43.09 -37.83
C ILE A 5 -59.09 42.92 -36.31
N SER A 6 -60.30 43.18 -35.82
CA SER A 6 -60.78 42.92 -34.46
C SER A 6 -61.16 41.46 -34.29
N PHE A 7 -60.81 40.84 -33.16
CA PHE A 7 -61.68 39.86 -32.49
C PHE A 7 -61.56 40.05 -30.97
N PRO A 8 -62.64 39.81 -30.22
CA PRO A 8 -62.94 40.48 -28.97
C PRO A 8 -62.23 39.82 -27.78
N PHE A 9 -61.86 40.66 -26.83
CA PHE A 9 -61.53 40.29 -25.47
C PHE A 9 -62.71 39.51 -24.85
N LEU A 10 -62.59 38.20 -24.78
CA LEU A 10 -63.32 37.41 -23.80
C LEU A 10 -62.49 37.49 -22.51
N ILE A 11 -62.79 38.49 -21.69
CA ILE A 11 -62.38 38.49 -20.28
C ILE A 11 -63.20 37.37 -19.63
N VAL A 12 -62.65 36.16 -19.63
CA VAL A 12 -63.04 35.15 -18.65
C VAL A 12 -62.50 35.67 -17.33
N ILE A 13 -63.39 36.29 -16.56
CA ILE A 13 -63.21 36.45 -15.13
C ILE A 13 -63.17 35.02 -14.59
N CYS A 14 -61.98 34.42 -14.54
CA CYS A 14 -61.71 33.36 -13.60
C CYS A 14 -61.84 33.99 -12.23
N PHE A 15 -63.03 33.94 -11.66
CA PHE A 15 -63.14 33.80 -10.22
C PHE A 15 -62.27 32.59 -9.89
N GLU A 16 -61.07 32.83 -9.38
CA GLU A 16 -60.43 31.88 -8.48
C GLU A 16 -61.42 31.69 -7.34
N ILE A 17 -62.30 30.72 -7.50
CA ILE A 17 -62.85 30.01 -6.37
C ILE A 17 -61.60 29.42 -5.72
N GLN A 18 -61.11 30.07 -4.67
CA GLN A 18 -60.22 29.45 -3.69
C GLN A 18 -61.02 28.32 -3.04
N THR A 19 -61.27 27.24 -3.78
CA THR A 19 -61.47 25.94 -3.19
C THR A 19 -60.17 25.66 -2.46
N TYR A 20 -60.20 25.68 -1.14
CA TYR A 20 -59.09 25.33 -0.27
C TYR A 20 -58.60 23.92 -0.63
N PHE A 21 -57.68 23.80 -1.60
CA PHE A 21 -57.07 22.54 -1.98
C PHE A 21 -56.12 22.10 -0.86
N CYS A 22 -56.69 21.40 0.11
CA CYS A 22 -56.00 20.90 1.29
C CYS A 22 -55.25 19.58 0.99
N TRP A 23 -54.33 19.61 0.02
CA TRP A 23 -53.76 18.41 -0.62
C TRP A 23 -52.29 18.14 -0.26
N SER A 24 -51.69 18.93 0.63
CA SER A 24 -50.28 18.82 1.02
C SER A 24 -50.07 17.87 2.20
N ILE A 25 -49.72 16.61 1.91
CA ILE A 25 -49.04 15.75 2.86
C ILE A 25 -47.59 16.20 2.96
N SER A 26 -47.09 16.42 4.17
CA SER A 26 -45.72 16.86 4.43
C SER A 26 -45.02 15.87 5.36
N ILE A 27 -43.69 15.76 5.22
CA ILE A 27 -42.84 14.95 6.10
C ILE A 27 -42.46 15.75 7.35
N LEU A 28 -42.46 15.11 8.52
CA LEU A 28 -41.78 15.69 9.67
C LEU A 28 -40.26 15.63 9.44
N PRO A 29 -39.53 16.75 9.59
CA PRO A 29 -38.08 16.73 9.44
C PRO A 29 -37.45 15.85 10.54
N GLN A 30 -36.57 14.93 10.16
CA GLN A 30 -35.93 13.97 11.08
C GLN A 30 -35.09 14.64 12.18
N ASN A 31 -34.54 15.82 11.92
CA ASN A 31 -33.74 16.57 12.90
C ASN A 31 -34.59 17.36 13.91
N TYR A 32 -35.91 17.46 13.72
CA TYR A 32 -36.81 18.18 14.62
C TYR A 32 -38.22 17.58 14.47
N PRO A 33 -38.51 16.44 15.12
CA PRO A 33 -39.60 15.54 14.77
C PRO A 33 -40.94 16.02 15.33
N TYR A 34 -41.18 17.34 15.36
CA TYR A 34 -42.52 17.86 15.62
C TYR A 34 -42.90 19.06 14.76
N LYS A 35 -44.21 19.23 14.58
CA LYS A 35 -44.79 20.39 13.90
C LYS A 35 -46.01 20.87 14.67
N GLN A 36 -46.17 22.19 14.71
CA GLN A 36 -47.31 22.84 15.35
C GLN A 36 -48.14 23.62 14.32
N PHE A 37 -49.47 23.49 14.41
CA PHE A 37 -50.44 24.22 13.60
C PHE A 37 -51.44 24.92 14.50
N GLN A 38 -51.82 26.14 14.13
CA GLN A 38 -52.89 26.86 14.80
C GLN A 38 -54.22 26.61 14.08
N ILE A 39 -55.23 26.17 14.81
CA ILE A 39 -56.58 25.91 14.30
C ILE A 39 -57.54 26.92 14.95
N ARG A 40 -58.47 27.51 14.18
CA ARG A 40 -59.48 28.43 14.71
C ARG A 40 -60.85 27.76 14.83
N GLN A 41 -61.56 28.03 15.92
CA GLN A 41 -62.87 27.45 16.23
C GLN A 41 -63.93 27.75 15.14
N SER A 42 -63.92 28.97 14.60
CA SER A 42 -64.88 29.40 13.56
C SER A 42 -64.91 28.50 12.33
N ASN A 43 -63.81 27.80 12.03
CA ASN A 43 -63.72 26.91 10.87
C ASN A 43 -64.23 25.49 11.18
N ILE A 44 -64.32 25.12 12.45
CA ILE A 44 -64.70 23.78 12.91
C ILE A 44 -66.23 23.66 13.07
N GLU A 45 -66.92 24.75 13.43
CA GLU A 45 -68.36 24.70 13.75
C GLU A 45 -69.28 24.51 12.51
N GLU A 46 -68.81 24.88 11.32
CA GLU A 46 -69.61 24.86 10.08
C GLU A 46 -69.28 23.67 9.15
N GLN A 47 -68.13 23.02 9.31
CA GLN A 47 -67.62 21.98 8.39
C GLN A 47 -67.00 20.79 9.15
N SER A 48 -66.89 19.63 8.48
CA SER A 48 -66.17 18.50 9.06
C SER A 48 -64.66 18.73 8.94
N ALA A 49 -63.93 18.65 10.05
CA ALA A 49 -62.48 18.77 10.08
C ALA A 49 -61.83 17.40 9.96
N CYS A 50 -60.90 17.21 9.04
CA CYS A 50 -60.11 15.99 8.95
C CYS A 50 -58.61 16.25 9.09
N PHE A 51 -57.92 15.30 9.70
CA PHE A 51 -56.47 15.31 9.86
C PHE A 51 -55.97 13.88 10.07
N GLY A 52 -54.67 13.65 9.97
CA GLY A 52 -54.14 12.31 10.18
C GLY A 52 -52.64 12.23 10.08
N VAL A 53 -52.11 11.07 10.45
CA VAL A 53 -50.68 10.76 10.39
C VAL A 53 -50.47 9.41 9.75
N TRP A 54 -49.55 9.35 8.79
CA TRP A 54 -48.89 8.12 8.38
C TRP A 54 -47.66 7.95 9.26
N SER A 55 -47.59 6.84 9.99
CA SER A 55 -46.43 6.48 10.80
C SER A 55 -45.80 5.19 10.29
N LYS A 56 -44.46 5.16 10.28
CA LYS A 56 -43.64 3.99 9.96
C LYS A 56 -42.61 3.79 11.05
N TYR A 57 -42.76 2.72 11.81
CA TYR A 57 -41.88 2.42 12.93
C TYR A 57 -40.55 1.82 12.46
N VAL A 58 -39.43 2.46 12.80
CA VAL A 58 -38.06 2.08 12.42
C VAL A 58 -37.09 2.38 13.56
N PRO A 59 -37.01 1.52 14.59
CA PRO A 59 -36.37 1.85 15.86
C PRO A 59 -34.84 1.90 15.81
N LEU A 60 -34.24 1.28 14.79
CA LEU A 60 -32.81 1.29 14.53
C LEU A 60 -32.41 2.24 13.38
N SER A 61 -33.29 3.18 12.99
CA SER A 61 -32.95 4.20 11.99
C SER A 61 -31.99 5.27 12.58
N ASN A 62 -31.48 6.16 11.72
CA ASN A 62 -30.70 7.32 12.16
C ASN A 62 -31.62 8.31 12.88
N ILE A 63 -31.70 8.19 14.20
CA ILE A 63 -32.54 9.04 15.02
C ILE A 63 -31.67 10.01 15.80
N VAL A 64 -31.87 11.31 15.59
CA VAL A 64 -31.24 12.39 16.37
C VAL A 64 -32.01 12.54 17.67
N GLN A 65 -31.32 12.58 18.82
CA GLN A 65 -32.00 12.90 20.07
C GLN A 65 -32.38 14.39 20.07
N THR A 66 -33.67 14.67 19.88
CA THR A 66 -34.24 16.01 20.00
C THR A 66 -35.48 15.96 20.87
N GLY A 67 -35.43 16.58 22.05
CA GLY A 67 -36.50 16.53 23.06
C GLY A 67 -35.95 16.35 24.47
N GLU A 68 -36.80 16.47 25.49
CA GLU A 68 -36.45 16.16 26.88
C GLU A 68 -36.45 14.64 27.14
N TYR A 69 -37.32 13.89 26.45
CA TYR A 69 -37.45 12.43 26.59
C TYR A 69 -37.09 11.68 25.30
N GLY A 70 -36.08 10.81 25.37
CA GLY A 70 -35.57 9.98 24.29
C GLY A 70 -36.44 8.74 23.99
N ILE A 71 -36.17 8.05 22.87
CA ILE A 71 -36.87 6.83 22.43
C ILE A 71 -36.85 5.66 23.40
N LEU A 72 -35.97 5.68 24.39
CA LEU A 72 -35.76 4.60 25.35
C LEU A 72 -36.33 4.92 26.73
N ASP A 73 -36.85 6.15 26.93
CA ASP A 73 -37.41 6.59 28.21
C ASP A 73 -38.84 6.06 28.44
N SER A 74 -39.54 5.65 27.38
CA SER A 74 -40.89 5.10 27.42
C SER A 74 -41.15 4.16 26.24
N SER A 75 -41.94 3.10 26.47
CA SER A 75 -42.46 2.24 25.39
C SER A 75 -43.72 2.80 24.71
N CYS A 76 -44.14 4.00 25.12
CA CYS A 76 -45.26 4.74 24.56
C CYS A 76 -44.76 5.98 23.82
N PHE A 77 -45.21 6.14 22.58
CA PHE A 77 -44.72 7.16 21.66
C PHE A 77 -45.81 8.17 21.32
N HIS A 78 -45.52 9.45 21.56
CA HIS A 78 -46.41 10.53 21.20
C HIS A 78 -46.43 10.71 19.68
N SER A 79 -47.63 10.64 19.11
CA SER A 79 -47.84 10.80 17.68
C SER A 79 -48.55 12.11 17.38
N PHE A 80 -49.55 12.47 18.17
CA PHE A 80 -50.40 13.62 17.89
C PHE A 80 -51.17 14.11 19.12
N ARG A 81 -51.31 15.43 19.27
CA ARG A 81 -52.19 16.05 20.27
C ARG A 81 -52.83 17.35 19.80
N ILE A 82 -53.95 17.69 20.42
CA ILE A 82 -54.60 19.00 20.28
C ILE A 82 -54.76 19.60 21.67
N GLN A 83 -54.28 20.82 21.86
CA GLN A 83 -54.35 21.55 23.11
C GLN A 83 -54.75 23.01 22.90
N GLU A 84 -55.17 23.65 23.98
CA GLU A 84 -55.44 25.07 24.06
C GLU A 84 -54.15 25.90 23.98
N LYS A 85 -54.21 27.10 23.39
CA LYS A 85 -53.01 27.96 23.26
C LYS A 85 -52.65 28.67 24.56
N GLU A 86 -53.64 29.18 25.29
CA GLU A 86 -53.40 30.01 26.48
C GLU A 86 -53.31 29.18 27.75
N GLU A 87 -54.25 28.25 27.97
CA GLU A 87 -54.30 27.42 29.18
C GLU A 87 -53.56 26.07 29.06
N ASN A 88 -53.07 25.70 27.87
CA ASN A 88 -52.45 24.39 27.58
C ASN A 88 -53.33 23.17 27.90
N ASN A 89 -54.65 23.34 28.06
CA ASN A 89 -55.57 22.24 28.30
C ASN A 89 -55.56 21.26 27.11
N LEU A 90 -55.39 19.96 27.39
CA LEU A 90 -55.36 18.90 26.39
C LEU A 90 -56.80 18.48 26.03
N TYR A 91 -57.11 18.40 24.73
CA TYR A 91 -58.43 18.00 24.23
C TYR A 91 -58.40 16.67 23.49
N PHE A 92 -57.29 16.36 22.83
CA PHE A 92 -57.08 15.11 22.14
C PHE A 92 -55.64 14.63 22.29
N LEU A 93 -55.48 13.33 22.48
CA LEU A 93 -54.18 12.67 22.55
C LEU A 93 -54.21 11.34 21.80
N TYR A 94 -53.29 11.20 20.86
CA TYR A 94 -53.00 9.96 20.15
C TYR A 94 -51.55 9.55 20.38
N PHE A 95 -51.39 8.32 20.88
CA PHE A 95 -50.10 7.72 21.17
C PHE A 95 -50.13 6.21 20.94
N GLU A 96 -48.96 5.64 20.69
CA GLU A 96 -48.79 4.23 20.38
C GLU A 96 -47.91 3.59 21.46
N CYS A 97 -48.38 2.56 22.15
CA CYS A 97 -47.58 1.82 23.13
C CYS A 97 -47.28 0.42 22.63
N ILE A 98 -46.03 0.01 22.79
CA ILE A 98 -45.60 -1.37 22.56
C ILE A 98 -45.82 -2.16 23.84
N ASN A 99 -46.70 -3.17 23.80
CA ASN A 99 -46.83 -4.15 24.88
C ASN A 99 -46.00 -5.40 24.56
N PHE A 100 -44.92 -5.56 25.32
CA PHE A 100 -43.95 -6.63 25.13
C PHE A 100 -44.50 -8.01 25.51
N GLU A 101 -45.26 -8.11 26.60
CA GLU A 101 -45.77 -9.39 27.11
C GLU A 101 -46.84 -9.97 26.17
N GLU A 102 -47.70 -9.08 25.64
CA GLU A 102 -48.83 -9.46 24.78
C GLU A 102 -48.46 -9.53 23.29
N LYS A 103 -47.25 -9.10 22.89
CA LYS A 103 -46.79 -9.03 21.49
C LYS A 103 -47.71 -8.20 20.59
N ILE A 104 -48.22 -7.07 21.09
CA ILE A 104 -49.11 -6.19 20.33
C ILE A 104 -48.69 -4.73 20.48
N VAL A 105 -48.96 -3.95 19.45
CA VAL A 105 -48.96 -2.48 19.53
C VAL A 105 -50.38 -2.03 19.86
N LYS A 106 -50.52 -1.27 20.95
CA LYS A 106 -51.79 -0.63 21.31
C LYS A 106 -51.75 0.83 20.89
N LYS A 107 -52.64 1.20 19.98
CA LYS A 107 -52.91 2.57 19.56
C LYS A 107 -54.02 3.15 20.43
N TYR A 108 -53.70 4.20 21.17
CA TYR A 108 -54.65 4.85 22.09
C TYR A 108 -55.12 6.17 21.54
N PHE A 109 -56.44 6.37 21.53
CA PHE A 109 -57.09 7.60 21.11
C PHE A 109 -57.93 8.11 22.27
N GLN A 110 -57.55 9.24 22.86
CA GLN A 110 -58.22 9.81 24.01
C GLN A 110 -58.82 11.18 23.69
N PHE A 111 -60.10 11.36 23.98
CA PHE A 111 -60.86 12.58 23.73
C PHE A 111 -61.43 13.11 25.03
N LEU A 112 -61.29 14.41 25.28
CA LEU A 112 -62.01 15.10 26.35
C LEU A 112 -63.34 15.65 25.79
N ASP A 113 -64.46 15.37 26.46
CA ASP A 113 -65.76 15.90 26.08
C ASP A 113 -66.14 17.19 26.84
N SER A 114 -67.24 17.85 26.43
CA SER A 114 -67.77 19.06 27.07
C SER A 114 -68.13 18.89 28.55
N ASP A 115 -68.43 17.65 28.95
CA ASP A 115 -68.78 17.28 30.33
C ASP A 115 -67.52 16.89 31.12
N ASN A 116 -66.34 17.16 30.57
CA ASN A 116 -65.06 16.96 31.22
C ASN A 116 -64.73 15.48 31.49
N ARG A 117 -65.29 14.57 30.68
CA ARG A 117 -65.06 13.11 30.70
C ARG A 117 -64.11 12.72 29.58
N VAL A 118 -63.24 11.76 29.86
CA VAL A 118 -62.30 11.22 28.86
C VAL A 118 -62.87 9.95 28.26
N THR A 119 -63.04 9.95 26.94
CA THR A 119 -63.35 8.75 26.15
C THR A 119 -62.06 8.18 25.60
N THR A 120 -61.77 6.90 25.88
CA THR A 120 -60.56 6.22 25.41
C THR A 120 -60.95 5.11 24.46
N GLU A 121 -60.34 5.11 23.29
CA GLU A 121 -60.43 4.04 22.30
C GLU A 121 -59.06 3.41 22.10
N GLN A 122 -59.03 2.08 21.97
CA GLN A 122 -57.81 1.32 21.76
C GLN A 122 -57.94 0.37 20.59
N ILE A 123 -56.87 0.29 19.78
CA ILE A 123 -56.78 -0.63 18.66
C ILE A 123 -55.45 -1.38 18.77
N SER A 124 -55.52 -2.70 18.64
CA SER A 124 -54.36 -3.58 18.74
C SER A 124 -53.90 -4.03 17.35
N ILE A 125 -52.60 -3.92 17.10
CA ILE A 125 -51.94 -4.39 15.88
C ILE A 125 -50.93 -5.46 16.28
N ASP A 126 -50.79 -6.51 15.44
CA ASP A 126 -49.74 -7.51 15.63
C ASP A 126 -48.36 -6.83 15.53
N LEU A 127 -47.52 -7.08 16.53
CA LEU A 127 -46.21 -6.47 16.64
C LEU A 127 -45.24 -6.97 15.54
N ILE A 128 -45.46 -8.19 15.01
CA ILE A 128 -44.58 -8.79 13.98
C ILE A 128 -44.69 -8.07 12.62
N SER A 129 -45.86 -7.52 12.30
CA SER A 129 -46.12 -6.81 11.04
C SER A 129 -45.94 -5.29 11.13
N TYR A 130 -45.40 -4.78 12.25
CA TYR A 130 -45.40 -3.35 12.54
C TYR A 130 -44.13 -2.62 12.09
N GLU A 131 -42.94 -3.24 12.25
CA GLU A 131 -41.66 -2.63 11.86
C GLU A 131 -41.53 -2.49 10.33
N GLY A 132 -41.16 -1.29 9.86
CA GLY A 132 -40.94 -1.04 8.44
C GLY A 132 -42.21 -0.96 7.59
N VAL A 133 -43.41 -0.97 8.20
CA VAL A 133 -44.71 -0.88 7.52
C VAL A 133 -45.37 0.47 7.77
N TRP A 134 -46.01 1.03 6.74
CA TRP A 134 -46.74 2.29 6.81
C TRP A 134 -48.16 2.07 7.33
N TYR A 135 -48.52 2.77 8.40
CA TYR A 135 -49.88 2.84 8.92
C TYR A 135 -50.42 4.25 8.87
N PHE A 136 -51.57 4.45 8.26
CA PHE A 136 -52.34 5.67 8.36
C PHE A 136 -53.25 5.63 9.58
N ASN A 137 -53.33 6.73 10.31
CA ASN A 137 -54.31 6.98 11.36
C ASN A 137 -54.94 8.35 11.07
N GLY A 138 -56.17 8.33 10.57
CA GLY A 138 -56.94 9.52 10.18
C GLY A 138 -58.12 9.76 11.11
N PHE A 139 -58.53 11.02 11.18
CA PHE A 139 -59.62 11.48 12.01
C PHE A 139 -60.51 12.38 11.16
N LEU A 140 -61.81 12.14 11.22
CA LEU A 140 -62.84 13.01 10.65
C LEU A 140 -63.77 13.44 11.79
N ALA A 141 -63.63 14.67 12.24
CA ALA A 141 -64.47 15.29 13.26
C ALA A 141 -65.63 16.03 12.59
N SER A 142 -66.86 15.66 12.94
CA SER A 142 -68.10 16.28 12.46
C SER A 142 -68.85 16.87 13.67
N PRO A 143 -68.59 18.14 14.01
CA PRO A 143 -69.14 18.78 15.22
C PRO A 143 -70.67 18.87 15.23
N LEU A 144 -71.28 19.13 14.07
CA LEU A 144 -72.73 19.15 13.90
C LEU A 144 -73.38 17.79 14.23
N GLU A 145 -72.71 16.71 13.85
CA GLU A 145 -73.16 15.33 14.11
C GLU A 145 -72.73 14.80 15.48
N LYS A 146 -71.93 15.57 16.23
CA LYS A 146 -71.30 15.16 17.49
C LYS A 146 -70.54 13.84 17.33
N ARG A 147 -69.83 13.71 16.21
CA ARG A 147 -69.21 12.45 15.78
C ARG A 147 -67.75 12.67 15.40
N VAL A 148 -66.88 11.73 15.79
CA VAL A 148 -65.52 11.58 15.28
C VAL A 148 -65.38 10.19 14.70
N THR A 149 -64.94 10.09 13.45
CA THR A 149 -64.61 8.82 12.81
C THR A 149 -63.09 8.64 12.79
N ILE A 150 -62.61 7.54 13.36
CA ILE A 150 -61.20 7.14 13.28
C ILE A 150 -61.04 6.19 12.10
N TYR A 151 -60.05 6.45 11.25
CA TYR A 151 -59.66 5.59 10.14
C TYR A 151 -58.26 5.03 10.36
N ILE A 152 -58.09 3.72 10.20
CA ILE A 152 -56.77 3.06 10.20
C ILE A 152 -56.59 2.28 8.91
N LYS A 153 -55.46 2.49 8.24
CA LYS A 153 -55.09 1.76 7.03
C LYS A 153 -53.65 1.29 7.13
N GLU A 154 -53.43 -0.01 6.98
CA GLU A 154 -52.10 -0.55 6.67
C GLU A 154 -51.86 -0.42 5.17
N GLN A 155 -50.71 0.07 4.73
CA GLN A 155 -50.51 0.33 3.30
C GLN A 155 -50.53 -0.95 2.44
N SER A 156 -50.04 -2.07 2.98
CA SER A 156 -49.92 -3.37 2.29
C SER A 156 -51.27 -4.09 2.11
N LEU A 157 -52.20 -3.89 3.05
CA LEU A 157 -53.54 -4.46 3.05
C LEU A 157 -54.48 -3.35 2.57
N ASN A 158 -55.04 -3.46 1.37
CA ASN A 158 -55.98 -2.46 0.81
C ASN A 158 -57.33 -2.35 1.59
N GLN A 159 -57.35 -2.67 2.89
CA GLN A 159 -58.48 -2.60 3.79
C GLN A 159 -58.33 -1.37 4.72
N ILE A 160 -59.44 -0.66 4.93
CA ILE A 160 -59.52 0.47 5.86
C ILE A 160 -60.43 0.06 7.00
N PHE A 161 -59.91 0.10 8.23
CA PHE A 161 -60.70 0.00 9.43
C PHE A 161 -61.26 1.39 9.78
N SER A 162 -62.55 1.49 10.09
CA SER A 162 -63.17 2.74 10.54
C SER A 162 -64.02 2.54 11.80
N LYS A 163 -63.99 3.51 12.72
CA LYS A 163 -64.81 3.48 13.94
C LYS A 163 -65.38 4.86 14.28
N ASP A 164 -66.69 4.91 14.45
CA ASP A 164 -67.42 6.12 14.84
C ASP A 164 -67.48 6.26 16.37
N ILE A 165 -67.22 7.46 16.86
CA ILE A 165 -67.25 7.83 18.28
C ILE A 165 -68.13 9.06 18.43
N TYR A 166 -69.15 8.99 19.28
CA TYR A 166 -70.06 10.11 19.52
C TYR A 166 -69.58 10.94 20.70
N ILE A 167 -69.08 12.15 20.45
CA ILE A 167 -68.56 13.07 21.48
C ILE A 167 -69.16 14.46 21.36
N ARG A 168 -69.36 15.12 22.49
CA ARG A 168 -69.66 16.55 22.54
C ARG A 168 -68.35 17.31 22.64
N PHE A 169 -67.99 18.02 21.58
CA PHE A 169 -66.72 18.74 21.54
C PHE A 169 -66.67 19.86 22.61
N PRO A 170 -65.58 19.94 23.40
CA PRO A 170 -65.44 20.90 24.50
C PRO A 170 -64.90 22.27 24.07
N PHE A 171 -64.92 22.60 22.77
CA PHE A 171 -64.29 23.81 22.23
C PHE A 171 -64.93 25.09 22.81
N LYS A 172 -64.30 25.66 23.84
CA LYS A 172 -64.72 26.92 24.49
C LYS A 172 -63.92 28.14 24.01
N GLU A 173 -62.75 27.90 23.42
CA GLU A 173 -61.81 28.93 22.97
C GLU A 173 -61.67 29.02 21.44
N ASN A 174 -61.36 30.21 20.96
CA ASN A 174 -61.24 30.51 19.53
C ASN A 174 -59.99 29.90 18.85
N ILE A 175 -58.96 29.48 19.61
CA ILE A 175 -57.65 29.08 19.06
C ILE A 175 -57.10 27.80 19.72
N PHE A 176 -56.86 26.78 18.90
CA PHE A 176 -56.23 25.52 19.29
C PHE A 176 -54.85 25.36 18.64
N ILE A 177 -53.97 24.60 19.30
CA ILE A 177 -52.70 24.16 18.76
C ILE A 177 -52.75 22.65 18.54
N GLN A 178 -52.57 22.25 17.29
CA GLN A 178 -52.33 20.88 16.88
C GLN A 178 -50.83 20.63 16.85
N ILE A 179 -50.35 19.65 17.60
CA ILE A 179 -48.94 19.27 17.67
C ILE A 179 -48.82 17.83 17.19
N ILE A 180 -47.96 17.61 16.21
CA ILE A 180 -47.72 16.29 15.59
C ILE A 180 -46.28 15.89 15.88
N GLY A 181 -46.06 14.69 16.39
CA GLY A 181 -44.75 14.18 16.79
C GLY A 181 -44.16 14.86 18.04
N GLY A 182 -42.86 14.64 18.28
CA GLY A 182 -42.14 15.10 19.47
C GLY A 182 -42.45 14.30 20.73
N ASP A 183 -41.74 14.60 21.80
CA ASP A 183 -41.96 14.04 23.13
C ASP A 183 -43.06 14.79 23.89
N PHE A 184 -43.66 14.13 24.90
CA PHE A 184 -44.69 14.74 25.71
C PHE A 184 -44.77 14.15 27.11
N LYS A 185 -44.72 15.01 28.12
CA LYS A 185 -45.07 14.66 29.50
C LYS A 185 -46.47 15.14 29.80
N VAL A 186 -47.33 14.21 30.19
CA VAL A 186 -48.70 14.53 30.56
C VAL A 186 -48.73 14.97 32.02
N GLU A 187 -49.13 16.22 32.25
CA GLU A 187 -49.12 16.83 33.59
C GLU A 187 -50.03 16.10 34.59
N GLN A 188 -49.70 16.18 35.88
CA GLN A 188 -50.40 15.45 36.93
C GLN A 188 -51.89 15.80 37.06
N THR A 189 -52.27 17.02 36.66
CA THR A 189 -53.62 17.59 36.70
C THR A 189 -54.49 17.20 35.52
N SER A 190 -53.92 16.62 34.45
CA SER A 190 -54.68 16.20 33.28
C SER A 190 -55.56 14.98 33.59
N LYS A 191 -56.77 14.97 33.02
CA LYS A 191 -57.74 13.86 33.17
C LYS A 191 -57.46 12.68 32.24
N PHE A 192 -56.46 12.79 31.38
CA PHE A 192 -56.06 11.76 30.42
C PHE A 192 -55.41 10.60 31.16
N TYR A 193 -55.78 9.39 30.76
CA TYR A 193 -55.28 8.17 31.40
C TYR A 193 -53.96 7.78 30.75
N LEU A 194 -52.91 7.60 31.56
CA LEU A 194 -51.66 6.99 31.12
C LEU A 194 -51.26 5.88 32.08
N PHE A 195 -50.64 4.84 31.54
CA PHE A 195 -49.94 3.84 32.33
C PHE A 195 -48.66 4.43 32.95
N GLU A 196 -48.03 3.65 33.83
CA GLU A 196 -46.91 4.04 34.69
C GLU A 196 -45.92 5.00 34.00
N ASN A 197 -45.60 6.09 34.70
CA ASN A 197 -44.67 7.17 34.35
C ASN A 197 -45.17 8.39 33.55
N LYS A 198 -46.39 8.42 32.97
CA LYS A 198 -46.95 9.62 32.27
C LYS A 198 -46.04 10.26 31.19
N LEU A 199 -45.03 9.54 30.72
CA LEU A 199 -44.05 9.99 29.73
C LEU A 199 -44.33 9.35 28.38
N LEU A 200 -44.39 10.17 27.34
CA LEU A 200 -44.44 9.73 25.95
C LEU A 200 -43.16 10.17 25.25
N SER A 201 -42.40 9.18 24.78
CA SER A 201 -41.20 9.41 23.97
C SER A 201 -41.59 9.88 22.57
N TYR A 202 -40.66 10.49 21.84
CA TYR A 202 -40.90 10.76 20.42
C TYR A 202 -40.96 9.44 19.62
N PHE A 203 -41.74 9.45 18.54
CA PHE A 203 -41.94 8.27 17.71
C PHE A 203 -40.66 7.84 16.95
N PRO A 204 -40.18 6.60 17.11
CA PRO A 204 -38.96 6.12 16.45
C PRO A 204 -39.25 5.69 15.01
N GLY A 205 -39.06 6.60 14.05
CA GLY A 205 -39.21 6.33 12.63
C GLY A 205 -39.67 7.56 11.85
N GLU A 206 -40.49 7.35 10.82
CA GLU A 206 -40.96 8.43 9.95
C GLU A 206 -42.46 8.72 10.18
N ILE A 207 -42.80 10.00 10.21
CA ILE A 207 -44.19 10.47 10.24
C ILE A 207 -44.42 11.42 9.06
N TYR A 208 -45.38 11.06 8.20
CA TYR A 208 -46.04 12.04 7.34
C TYR A 208 -47.33 12.48 8.00
N TYR A 209 -47.64 13.77 7.91
CA TYR A 209 -48.88 14.28 8.43
C TYR A 209 -49.73 14.89 7.34
N LEU A 210 -51.04 14.74 7.51
CA LEU A 210 -52.05 15.47 6.78
C LEU A 210 -52.49 16.64 7.66
N GLN A 211 -52.22 17.86 7.20
CA GLN A 211 -52.66 19.08 7.87
C GLN A 211 -54.18 19.09 8.00
N SER A 212 -54.70 19.78 9.03
CA SER A 212 -56.15 19.94 9.21
C SER A 212 -56.79 20.57 7.97
N CYS A 213 -57.78 19.86 7.44
CA CYS A 213 -58.57 20.22 6.26
C CYS A 213 -60.06 20.25 6.61
N TYR A 214 -60.84 21.04 5.88
CA TYR A 214 -62.28 21.15 6.08
C TYR A 214 -63.01 20.63 4.84
N TYR A 215 -63.94 19.70 5.03
CA TYR A 215 -64.71 19.06 3.97
C TYR A 215 -66.21 19.18 4.23
N ASP A 216 -66.97 19.34 3.15
CA ASP A 216 -68.43 19.23 3.15
C ASP A 216 -68.89 17.76 2.96
N ILE A 217 -68.06 16.88 2.37
CA ILE A 217 -68.41 15.47 2.03
C ILE A 217 -67.31 14.49 2.50
N PRO A 218 -67.65 13.43 3.28
CA PRO A 218 -66.68 12.43 3.79
C PRO A 218 -65.97 11.55 2.75
N ASP A 219 -66.55 11.33 1.57
CA ASP A 219 -66.04 10.37 0.56
C ASP A 219 -64.69 10.81 -0.06
N ASP A 220 -64.47 12.12 -0.19
CA ASP A 220 -63.22 12.70 -0.72
C ASP A 220 -62.01 12.38 0.18
N PHE A 221 -62.23 12.24 1.49
CA PHE A 221 -61.20 11.89 2.45
C PHE A 221 -60.72 10.44 2.28
N LEU A 222 -61.64 9.52 1.97
CA LEU A 222 -61.31 8.11 1.72
C LEU A 222 -60.52 7.94 0.42
N GLU A 223 -60.89 8.67 -0.64
CA GLU A 223 -60.16 8.66 -1.91
C GLU A 223 -58.72 9.20 -1.75
N LEU A 224 -58.53 10.24 -0.93
CA LEU A 224 -57.21 10.79 -0.60
C LEU A 224 -56.31 9.75 0.10
N ILE A 225 -56.87 8.96 1.01
CA ILE A 225 -56.16 7.89 1.74
C ILE A 225 -55.85 6.70 0.82
N GLN A 226 -56.73 6.41 -0.14
CA GLN A 226 -56.62 5.27 -1.06
C GLN A 226 -55.66 5.50 -2.22
N SER A 227 -55.66 6.71 -2.81
CA SER A 227 -54.90 7.06 -4.01
C SER A 227 -53.38 7.19 -3.79
N ARG A 228 -52.91 7.26 -2.53
CA ARG A 228 -51.50 7.46 -2.18
C ARG A 228 -50.83 6.11 -1.90
N ASN A 229 -49.87 5.75 -2.75
CA ASN A 229 -48.95 4.64 -2.52
C ASN A 229 -47.55 5.21 -2.24
N TYR A 230 -47.14 5.25 -0.99
CA TYR A 230 -45.77 5.68 -0.65
C TYR A 230 -44.79 4.63 -1.18
N LYS A 231 -43.82 5.05 -2.00
CA LYS A 231 -42.81 4.12 -2.51
C LYS A 231 -42.13 3.44 -1.33
N GLN A 232 -42.08 2.10 -1.38
CA GLN A 232 -41.08 1.33 -0.63
C GLN A 232 -39.71 1.95 -0.95
N CYS A 233 -38.87 2.08 0.09
CA CYS A 233 -37.57 2.76 0.06
C CYS A 233 -36.86 2.65 -1.30
N ASN A 234 -36.53 3.80 -1.93
CA ASN A 234 -35.80 3.82 -3.19
C ASN A 234 -34.33 3.52 -2.89
N CYS A 235 -33.94 2.26 -3.02
CA CYS A 235 -32.58 1.84 -2.76
C CYS A 235 -31.61 2.54 -3.74
N LYS A 236 -30.61 3.25 -3.18
CA LYS A 236 -29.52 3.86 -3.93
C LYS A 236 -28.18 3.34 -3.40
N ASN A 237 -27.33 2.87 -4.30
CA ASN A 237 -25.95 2.53 -3.95
C ASN A 237 -25.14 3.75 -3.54
N ASN A 238 -24.09 3.53 -2.76
CA ASN A 238 -23.11 4.55 -2.42
C ASN A 238 -22.36 4.99 -3.69
N GLN A 239 -21.90 6.24 -3.74
CA GLN A 239 -20.99 6.68 -4.81
C GLN A 239 -19.64 5.97 -4.72
N ILE A 240 -19.21 5.66 -3.49
CA ILE A 240 -18.01 4.88 -3.19
C ILE A 240 -18.46 3.56 -2.58
N THR A 241 -18.30 2.48 -3.33
CA THR A 241 -18.62 1.11 -2.90
C THR A 241 -17.36 0.34 -2.53
N ASP A 242 -16.23 0.65 -3.15
CA ASP A 242 -14.95 -0.01 -2.90
C ASP A 242 -14.28 0.60 -1.66
N LEU A 243 -13.84 -0.27 -0.76
CA LEU A 243 -12.95 0.07 0.34
C LEU A 243 -11.51 -0.04 -0.14
N PRO A 244 -10.60 0.86 0.29
CA PRO A 244 -9.19 0.76 -0.08
C PRO A 244 -8.58 -0.54 0.46
N ASP A 245 -7.61 -1.07 -0.29
CA ASP A 245 -6.76 -2.16 0.19
C ASP A 245 -5.91 -1.66 1.37
N VAL A 246 -5.88 -2.41 2.47
CA VAL A 246 -5.23 -1.98 3.71
C VAL A 246 -4.48 -3.13 4.37
N ASN A 247 -3.25 -2.84 4.80
CA ASN A 247 -2.47 -3.68 5.70
C ASN A 247 -2.65 -3.15 7.13
N ILE A 248 -3.42 -3.87 7.93
CA ILE A 248 -3.74 -3.56 9.32
C ILE A 248 -2.59 -4.09 10.19
N GLN A 249 -1.88 -3.18 10.87
CA GLN A 249 -0.78 -3.54 11.77
C GLN A 249 -1.08 -3.09 13.21
N ASN A 250 -0.54 -3.81 14.18
CA ASN A 250 -0.55 -3.44 15.60
C ASN A 250 -1.94 -3.12 16.18
N GLN A 251 -2.40 -1.85 16.24
CA GLN A 251 -3.71 -1.41 16.77
C GLN A 251 -4.54 -0.58 15.79
N ASP A 252 -4.23 -0.63 14.48
CA ASP A 252 -4.94 0.16 13.47
C ASP A 252 -6.43 -0.17 13.39
N ASN A 253 -7.28 0.85 13.34
CA ASN A 253 -8.71 0.73 13.13
C ASN A 253 -9.21 1.73 12.09
N TYR A 254 -10.23 1.33 11.36
CA TYR A 254 -10.79 2.10 10.25
C TYR A 254 -12.31 2.13 10.34
N GLU A 255 -12.88 3.19 9.76
CA GLU A 255 -14.31 3.42 9.73
C GLU A 255 -14.75 3.77 8.31
N PHE A 256 -15.79 3.07 7.85
CA PHE A 256 -16.53 3.43 6.65
C PHE A 256 -17.99 3.72 7.02
N LEU A 257 -18.49 4.86 6.54
CA LEU A 257 -19.88 5.26 6.69
C LEU A 257 -20.56 5.27 5.32
N SER A 258 -21.62 4.49 5.17
CA SER A 258 -22.43 4.49 3.95
C SER A 258 -23.09 5.86 3.73
N GLN A 259 -23.14 6.31 2.49
CA GLN A 259 -23.74 7.61 2.12
C GLN A 259 -25.26 7.55 2.11
N ASN A 260 -25.82 6.41 1.70
CA ASN A 260 -27.26 6.17 1.60
C ASN A 260 -27.73 5.17 2.67
N THR A 261 -29.04 5.03 2.85
CA THR A 261 -29.62 3.97 3.68
C THR A 261 -29.80 2.68 2.87
N ASN A 262 -29.75 1.53 3.55
CA ASN A 262 -29.74 0.20 2.93
C ASN A 262 -31.13 -0.35 2.53
N CYS A 263 -32.21 0.41 2.73
CA CYS A 263 -33.59 -0.06 2.61
C CYS A 263 -33.87 -1.36 3.37
N GLN A 264 -33.63 -2.54 2.79
CA GLN A 264 -33.74 -3.84 3.47
C GLN A 264 -32.58 -4.80 3.15
N GLN A 265 -31.63 -4.38 2.32
CA GLN A 265 -30.63 -5.26 1.74
C GLN A 265 -29.26 -4.63 1.88
N PHE A 266 -28.21 -5.43 1.99
CA PHE A 266 -26.85 -4.93 1.84
C PHE A 266 -25.94 -6.07 1.45
N LEU A 267 -24.78 -5.73 0.90
CA LEU A 267 -23.74 -6.69 0.60
C LEU A 267 -22.39 -6.15 1.06
N LEU A 268 -21.62 -6.99 1.76
CA LEU A 268 -20.22 -6.78 2.11
C LEU A 268 -19.42 -7.97 1.60
N ALA A 269 -18.43 -7.75 0.74
CA ALA A 269 -17.61 -8.82 0.21
C ALA A 269 -16.15 -8.40 -0.01
N GLY A 270 -15.19 -9.32 0.10
CA GLY A 270 -13.77 -9.01 -0.11
C GLY A 270 -12.83 -10.11 0.40
N TRP A 271 -11.53 -9.90 0.23
CA TRP A 271 -10.47 -10.86 0.58
C TRP A 271 -9.72 -10.49 1.84
N ILE A 272 -9.47 -11.50 2.68
CA ILE A 272 -8.77 -11.37 3.96
C ILE A 272 -7.57 -12.32 3.96
N LYS A 273 -6.41 -11.84 4.41
CA LYS A 273 -5.22 -12.65 4.68
C LYS A 273 -4.61 -12.29 6.03
N ILE A 274 -4.37 -13.28 6.87
CA ILE A 274 -3.63 -13.08 8.13
C ILE A 274 -2.14 -13.22 7.81
N LEU A 275 -1.40 -12.12 7.87
CA LEU A 275 0.04 -12.10 7.59
C LEU A 275 0.84 -12.65 8.77
N GLU A 276 0.53 -12.20 10.00
CA GLU A 276 1.23 -12.60 11.21
C GLU A 276 0.25 -12.72 12.40
N ILE A 277 0.56 -13.66 13.29
CA ILE A 277 -0.19 -13.92 14.52
C ILE A 277 0.74 -13.67 15.71
N HIS A 278 0.53 -12.58 16.44
CA HIS A 278 1.27 -12.24 17.65
C HIS A 278 0.47 -12.70 18.85
N LYS A 279 0.93 -13.75 19.54
CA LYS A 279 0.18 -14.42 20.60
C LYS A 279 1.07 -14.80 21.78
N ILE A 280 0.74 -14.28 22.95
CA ILE A 280 1.35 -14.59 24.26
C ILE A 280 0.42 -15.47 25.09
N SER A 281 -0.91 -15.27 25.00
CA SER A 281 -1.90 -16.10 25.70
C SER A 281 -2.13 -17.46 25.00
N ASN A 282 -2.65 -18.46 25.70
CA ASN A 282 -2.98 -19.76 25.08
C ASN A 282 -4.17 -19.68 24.10
N GLU A 283 -4.99 -18.67 24.27
CA GLU A 283 -6.20 -18.44 23.51
C GLU A 283 -6.51 -16.94 23.53
N PHE A 284 -6.78 -16.36 22.35
CA PHE A 284 -7.28 -15.00 22.25
C PHE A 284 -8.29 -14.87 21.13
N GLN A 285 -9.17 -13.88 21.27
CA GLN A 285 -10.20 -13.54 20.31
C GLN A 285 -9.88 -12.17 19.72
N PHE A 286 -9.96 -12.07 18.40
CA PHE A 286 -9.69 -10.88 17.61
C PHE A 286 -10.93 -10.49 16.82
N GLN A 287 -11.41 -9.26 16.94
CA GLN A 287 -12.56 -8.76 16.17
C GLN A 287 -12.10 -8.00 14.93
N LEU A 288 -12.32 -8.55 13.73
CA LEU A 288 -11.93 -7.91 12.47
C LEU A 288 -12.98 -6.94 11.94
N PHE A 289 -14.26 -7.36 11.90
CA PHE A 289 -15.35 -6.58 11.30
C PHE A 289 -16.47 -6.34 12.30
N LYS A 290 -17.06 -5.15 12.24
CA LYS A 290 -18.27 -4.77 12.97
C LYS A 290 -19.13 -3.85 12.10
N LEU A 291 -20.21 -4.39 11.54
CA LEU A 291 -21.18 -3.67 10.73
C LEU A 291 -22.42 -3.35 11.56
N MET A 292 -22.66 -2.06 11.81
CA MET A 292 -23.75 -1.57 12.66
C MET A 292 -24.53 -0.43 11.99
N GLY A 293 -25.62 0.01 12.61
CA GLY A 293 -26.24 1.28 12.25
C GLY A 293 -25.44 2.48 12.76
N ASN A 294 -25.47 3.60 12.04
CA ASN A 294 -24.84 4.85 12.46
C ASN A 294 -25.65 5.55 13.56
N PHE A 295 -25.78 4.90 14.70
CA PHE A 295 -26.58 5.40 15.82
C PHE A 295 -25.92 6.63 16.45
N GLN A 296 -26.71 7.70 16.67
CA GLN A 296 -26.24 8.88 17.40
C GLN A 296 -26.43 8.73 18.93
N HIS A 297 -27.34 7.86 19.36
CA HIS A 297 -27.68 7.71 20.77
C HIS A 297 -26.67 6.80 21.50
N PRO A 298 -25.98 7.26 22.56
CA PRO A 298 -24.90 6.52 23.23
C PRO A 298 -25.28 5.11 23.69
N GLN A 299 -26.51 4.92 24.16
CA GLN A 299 -26.99 3.60 24.60
C GLN A 299 -27.19 2.59 23.45
N LEU A 300 -27.31 3.07 22.21
CA LEU A 300 -27.41 2.22 21.00
C LEU A 300 -26.03 1.93 20.39
N ILE A 301 -24.96 2.63 20.80
CA ILE A 301 -23.57 2.41 20.35
C ILE A 301 -22.94 1.19 21.05
N GLN A 302 -23.77 0.25 21.53
CA GLN A 302 -23.28 -0.92 22.25
C GLN A 302 -22.62 -1.95 21.33
N GLU A 303 -21.71 -2.77 21.88
CA GLU A 303 -20.92 -3.75 21.13
C GLU A 303 -21.73 -4.80 20.36
N ASN A 304 -22.91 -5.19 20.87
CA ASN A 304 -23.66 -6.32 20.34
C ASN A 304 -24.77 -5.94 19.33
N LEU A 305 -25.13 -4.66 19.20
CA LEU A 305 -26.21 -4.21 18.32
C LEU A 305 -25.71 -4.02 16.88
N CYS A 306 -25.34 -5.13 16.25
CA CYS A 306 -24.70 -5.15 14.93
C CYS A 306 -25.43 -6.09 13.96
N ALA A 307 -25.49 -5.70 12.69
CA ALA A 307 -26.01 -6.55 11.62
C ALA A 307 -25.06 -7.72 11.32
N PHE A 308 -23.76 -7.50 11.47
CA PHE A 308 -22.73 -8.52 11.26
C PHE A 308 -21.46 -8.18 12.05
N GLN A 309 -20.85 -9.18 12.68
CA GLN A 309 -19.52 -9.06 13.26
C GLN A 309 -18.72 -10.34 12.99
N LEU A 310 -17.43 -10.18 12.74
CA LEU A 310 -16.51 -11.28 12.47
C LEU A 310 -15.39 -11.29 13.52
N PHE A 311 -15.17 -12.43 14.15
CA PHE A 311 -14.05 -12.65 15.06
C PHE A 311 -13.24 -13.88 14.65
N TYR A 312 -11.94 -13.82 14.91
CA TYR A 312 -11.03 -14.96 14.87
C TYR A 312 -10.69 -15.34 16.31
N GLN A 313 -10.91 -16.60 16.66
CA GLN A 313 -10.55 -17.17 17.95
C GLN A 313 -9.40 -18.15 17.71
N LEU A 314 -8.20 -17.75 18.13
CA LEU A 314 -6.98 -18.51 17.89
C LEU A 314 -6.59 -19.25 19.15
N SER A 315 -6.60 -20.57 19.09
CA SER A 315 -6.18 -21.45 20.20
C SER A 315 -5.01 -22.35 19.77
N THR A 316 -4.41 -23.08 20.71
CA THR A 316 -3.40 -24.08 20.36
C THR A 316 -4.01 -25.39 19.84
N GLN A 317 -5.33 -25.56 19.97
CA GLN A 317 -6.04 -26.78 19.59
C GLN A 317 -6.67 -26.65 18.21
N ILE A 318 -7.58 -25.69 18.06
CA ILE A 318 -8.35 -25.41 16.84
C ILE A 318 -8.51 -23.90 16.70
N ASN A 319 -8.30 -23.41 15.49
CA ASN A 319 -8.63 -22.04 15.14
C ASN A 319 -10.10 -21.97 14.74
N GLN A 320 -10.81 -20.95 15.24
CA GLN A 320 -12.23 -20.79 15.00
C GLN A 320 -12.54 -19.42 14.40
N ILE A 321 -13.55 -19.37 13.54
CA ILE A 321 -14.17 -18.13 13.11
C ILE A 321 -15.51 -18.02 13.81
N ILE A 322 -15.72 -16.92 14.51
CA ILE A 322 -16.99 -16.62 15.14
C ILE A 322 -17.67 -15.52 14.33
N VAL A 323 -18.92 -15.75 13.97
CA VAL A 323 -19.77 -14.72 13.41
C VAL A 323 -20.91 -14.45 14.37
N THR A 324 -21.17 -13.17 14.63
CA THR A 324 -22.34 -12.75 15.40
C THR A 324 -23.22 -11.80 14.62
N THR A 325 -24.53 -11.90 14.87
CA THR A 325 -25.54 -10.95 14.41
C THR A 325 -26.60 -10.77 15.48
N TYR A 326 -27.21 -9.60 15.53
CA TYR A 326 -28.30 -9.31 16.44
C TYR A 326 -29.64 -9.61 15.78
N SER A 327 -30.46 -10.46 16.39
CA SER A 327 -31.79 -10.82 15.90
C SER A 327 -32.77 -11.07 17.05
N TYR A 328 -33.90 -10.36 17.02
CA TYR A 328 -35.02 -10.56 17.93
C TYR A 328 -36.29 -10.98 17.19
N THR A 329 -37.24 -11.56 17.92
CA THR A 329 -38.57 -11.95 17.40
C THR A 329 -39.62 -10.83 17.52
N LEU A 330 -39.35 -9.77 18.29
CA LEU A 330 -40.25 -8.63 18.54
C LEU A 330 -39.43 -7.33 18.60
N PRO A 331 -39.86 -6.18 18.05
CA PRO A 331 -39.20 -4.86 18.08
C PRO A 331 -38.90 -4.38 19.50
N VAL A 332 -37.86 -4.97 20.08
CA VAL A 332 -37.37 -4.72 21.42
C VAL A 332 -35.91 -4.33 21.26
N ILE A 333 -35.62 -3.06 21.48
CA ILE A 333 -34.27 -2.65 21.80
C ILE A 333 -34.10 -2.87 23.30
N ASN A 334 -33.73 -4.08 23.71
CA ASN A 334 -33.30 -4.30 25.10
C ASN A 334 -31.82 -3.94 25.18
N ILE A 335 -31.50 -2.93 25.99
CA ILE A 335 -30.13 -2.45 26.19
C ILE A 335 -29.45 -3.17 27.36
N ASP A 336 -30.18 -4.02 28.10
CA ASP A 336 -29.57 -4.94 29.05
C ASP A 336 -29.14 -6.23 28.34
N PHE A 337 -27.86 -6.27 27.97
CA PHE A 337 -27.24 -7.39 27.26
C PHE A 337 -26.54 -8.38 28.19
N SER A 338 -26.76 -8.32 29.50
CA SER A 338 -26.10 -9.20 30.48
C SER A 338 -26.40 -10.70 30.28
N THR A 339 -27.52 -11.05 29.62
CA THR A 339 -27.93 -12.45 29.32
C THR A 339 -28.26 -12.71 27.84
N ASN A 340 -27.89 -11.77 26.97
CA ASN A 340 -28.22 -11.55 25.55
C ASN A 340 -28.83 -12.73 24.72
N PRO A 341 -30.13 -13.06 24.85
CA PRO A 341 -30.77 -14.12 24.07
C PRO A 341 -30.95 -13.79 22.57
N TYR A 342 -30.71 -12.53 22.19
CA TYR A 342 -30.87 -12.00 20.83
C TYR A 342 -29.57 -11.99 20.03
N LEU A 343 -28.43 -12.20 20.67
CA LEU A 343 -27.16 -12.40 19.97
C LEU A 343 -27.14 -13.80 19.36
N LYS A 344 -27.22 -13.88 18.04
CA LYS A 344 -26.99 -15.15 17.33
C LYS A 344 -25.50 -15.28 17.11
N LYS A 345 -24.89 -16.34 17.67
CA LYS A 345 -23.48 -16.68 17.53
C LYS A 345 -23.35 -17.99 16.76
N ILE A 346 -22.55 -17.97 15.69
CA ILE A 346 -22.15 -19.15 14.94
C ILE A 346 -20.63 -19.28 15.05
N ILE A 347 -20.14 -20.49 15.25
CA ILE A 347 -18.72 -20.80 15.41
C ILE A 347 -18.36 -21.84 14.35
N PHE A 348 -17.31 -21.56 13.59
CA PHE A 348 -16.73 -22.47 12.59
C PHE A 348 -15.36 -22.93 13.06
N ASP A 349 -15.14 -24.23 13.10
CA ASP A 349 -13.80 -24.79 13.21
C ASP A 349 -13.13 -24.71 11.84
N VAL A 350 -11.99 -24.04 11.75
CA VAL A 350 -11.24 -23.88 10.49
C VAL A 350 -10.28 -25.05 10.36
N THR A 351 -10.46 -25.85 9.30
CA THR A 351 -9.57 -27.01 9.04
C THR A 351 -8.38 -26.64 8.16
N TYR A 352 -8.55 -25.65 7.28
CA TYR A 352 -7.46 -25.08 6.48
C TYR A 352 -6.55 -24.17 7.32
N ASP A 353 -5.39 -23.82 6.77
CA ASP A 353 -4.53 -22.82 7.39
C ASP A 353 -5.23 -21.44 7.35
N ILE A 354 -5.45 -20.87 8.54
CA ILE A 354 -6.15 -19.59 8.72
C ILE A 354 -5.39 -18.40 8.10
N GLN A 355 -4.09 -18.57 7.82
CA GLN A 355 -3.26 -17.57 7.15
C GLN A 355 -3.44 -17.54 5.61
N LEU A 356 -4.18 -18.51 5.04
CA LEU A 356 -4.54 -18.48 3.62
C LEU A 356 -5.48 -17.30 3.32
N TRP A 357 -5.41 -16.84 2.06
CA TRP A 357 -6.42 -15.95 1.52
C TRP A 357 -7.80 -16.61 1.61
N HIS A 358 -8.75 -15.86 2.17
CA HIS A 358 -10.13 -16.28 2.21
C HIS A 358 -11.07 -15.15 1.84
N TYR A 359 -12.11 -15.50 1.11
CA TYR A 359 -13.10 -14.56 0.60
C TYR A 359 -14.33 -14.55 1.52
N LEU A 360 -14.65 -13.38 2.06
CA LEU A 360 -15.86 -13.14 2.83
C LEU A 360 -16.96 -12.61 1.90
N LEU A 361 -18.17 -13.14 2.02
CA LEU A 361 -19.37 -12.63 1.39
C LEU A 361 -20.50 -12.61 2.43
N VAL A 362 -21.00 -11.43 2.73
CA VAL A 362 -22.13 -11.20 3.63
C VAL A 362 -23.22 -10.50 2.84
N GLU A 363 -24.38 -11.14 2.73
CA GLU A 363 -25.51 -10.66 1.96
C GLU A 363 -26.74 -10.64 2.85
N LYS A 364 -27.34 -9.46 3.04
CA LYS A 364 -28.67 -9.35 3.61
C LYS A 364 -29.67 -9.15 2.48
N SER A 365 -30.64 -10.06 2.39
CA SER A 365 -31.80 -9.94 1.51
C SER A 365 -33.08 -10.10 2.33
N ASP A 366 -33.90 -9.06 2.35
CA ASP A 366 -35.17 -8.99 3.09
C ASP A 366 -35.02 -9.35 4.57
N LYS A 367 -35.43 -10.58 4.95
CA LYS A 367 -35.41 -11.09 6.32
C LYS A 367 -34.23 -12.01 6.62
N PHE A 368 -33.34 -12.24 5.67
CA PHE A 368 -32.25 -13.20 5.82
C PHE A 368 -30.89 -12.54 5.64
N ILE A 369 -29.93 -12.96 6.44
CA ILE A 369 -28.51 -12.70 6.23
C ILE A 369 -27.82 -14.01 5.89
N SER A 370 -27.17 -14.06 4.73
CA SER A 370 -26.33 -15.14 4.25
C SER A 370 -24.87 -14.75 4.41
N ILE A 371 -24.08 -15.60 5.05
CA ILE A 371 -22.67 -15.38 5.26
C ILE A 371 -21.91 -16.57 4.71
N THR A 372 -20.92 -16.30 3.88
CA THR A 372 -20.05 -17.28 3.25
C THR A 372 -18.60 -16.87 3.43
N ILE A 373 -17.76 -17.79 3.91
CA ILE A 373 -16.31 -17.64 4.00
C ILE A 373 -15.70 -18.79 3.21
N THR A 374 -14.87 -18.47 2.21
CA THR A 374 -14.25 -19.48 1.35
C THR A 374 -12.73 -19.38 1.43
N PHE A 375 -12.06 -20.42 1.94
CA PHE A 375 -10.61 -20.56 1.93
C PHE A 375 -10.14 -21.17 0.62
N TYR A 376 -9.06 -20.64 0.05
CA TYR A 376 -8.50 -21.11 -1.20
C TYR A 376 -7.08 -21.65 -1.00
N GLN A 377 -6.81 -22.85 -1.52
CA GLN A 377 -5.48 -23.44 -1.58
C GLN A 377 -5.27 -24.01 -2.99
N GLY A 378 -4.81 -23.16 -3.91
CA GLY A 378 -4.87 -23.46 -5.34
C GLY A 378 -6.32 -23.69 -5.79
N TYR A 379 -6.55 -24.78 -6.53
CA TYR A 379 -7.87 -25.15 -7.01
C TYR A 379 -8.79 -25.77 -5.94
N ASN A 380 -8.25 -26.11 -4.76
CA ASN A 380 -9.04 -26.65 -3.66
C ASN A 380 -9.66 -25.51 -2.85
N GLN A 381 -10.92 -25.69 -2.43
CA GLN A 381 -11.66 -24.70 -1.65
C GLN A 381 -12.37 -25.33 -0.46
N GLU A 382 -12.30 -24.68 0.70
CA GLU A 382 -13.13 -24.96 1.87
C GLU A 382 -14.15 -23.82 2.01
N LYS A 383 -15.44 -24.15 1.86
CA LYS A 383 -16.54 -23.18 1.93
C LYS A 383 -17.34 -23.37 3.23
N LEU A 384 -17.33 -22.36 4.08
CA LEU A 384 -18.16 -22.23 5.27
C LEU A 384 -19.34 -21.32 4.92
N SER A 385 -20.58 -21.79 5.04
CA SER A 385 -21.76 -21.01 4.65
C SER A 385 -22.94 -21.26 5.56
N PHE A 386 -23.68 -20.19 5.89
CA PHE A 386 -24.87 -20.26 6.72
C PHE A 386 -25.82 -19.10 6.44
N THR A 387 -27.08 -19.27 6.86
CA THR A 387 -28.12 -18.26 6.70
C THR A 387 -28.89 -18.12 8.01
N LEU A 388 -29.13 -16.88 8.43
CA LEU A 388 -29.89 -16.55 9.64
C LEU A 388 -31.06 -15.63 9.29
N GLU A 389 -32.16 -15.76 10.02
CA GLU A 389 -33.27 -14.81 9.96
C GLU A 389 -32.92 -13.56 10.79
N VAL A 390 -32.81 -12.42 10.12
CA VAL A 390 -32.54 -11.08 10.68
C VAL A 390 -33.51 -10.11 10.03
N VAL A 391 -34.60 -9.83 10.75
CA VAL A 391 -35.66 -8.91 10.28
C VAL A 391 -35.31 -7.43 10.52
N GLN A 392 -34.32 -7.15 11.36
CA GLN A 392 -33.87 -5.82 11.76
C GLN A 392 -32.96 -5.15 10.72
N PHE A 393 -32.44 -3.97 11.05
CA PHE A 393 -31.50 -3.18 10.24
C PHE A 393 -32.06 -2.78 8.88
N GLN A 394 -33.33 -2.37 8.86
CA GLN A 394 -34.01 -1.80 7.70
C GLN A 394 -33.94 -0.27 7.73
N MET A 395 -33.69 0.35 6.57
CA MET A 395 -33.57 1.80 6.38
C MET A 395 -32.53 2.43 7.30
N VAL A 396 -31.41 1.73 7.48
CA VAL A 396 -30.32 2.15 8.34
C VAL A 396 -29.18 2.68 7.48
N GLN A 397 -28.54 3.76 7.92
CA GLN A 397 -27.23 4.15 7.39
C GLN A 397 -26.20 3.25 8.07
N LEU A 398 -25.59 2.36 7.30
CA LEU A 398 -24.60 1.42 7.79
C LEU A 398 -23.27 2.10 8.10
N LYS A 399 -22.66 1.70 9.21
CA LYS A 399 -21.31 2.04 9.64
C LYS A 399 -20.52 0.73 9.81
N LEU A 400 -19.45 0.58 9.02
CA LEU A 400 -18.52 -0.53 9.10
C LEU A 400 -17.27 -0.08 9.85
N LEU A 401 -17.00 -0.71 10.98
CA LEU A 401 -15.71 -0.64 11.64
C LEU A 401 -14.91 -1.88 11.26
N TYR A 402 -13.62 -1.69 10.97
CA TYR A 402 -12.73 -2.80 10.64
C TYR A 402 -11.30 -2.58 11.14
N GLY A 403 -10.60 -3.68 11.40
CA GLY A 403 -9.25 -3.70 11.95
C GLY A 403 -9.21 -4.20 13.38
N ASN A 404 -8.41 -3.57 14.22
CA ASN A 404 -8.08 -4.04 15.56
C ASN A 404 -9.12 -3.61 16.63
N ILE A 405 -10.38 -3.98 16.43
CA ILE A 405 -11.52 -3.42 17.17
C ILE A 405 -11.53 -3.86 18.65
N PHE A 406 -11.16 -5.11 18.93
CA PHE A 406 -11.15 -5.67 20.28
C PHE A 406 -9.96 -6.60 20.48
N GLN A 407 -8.85 -6.05 20.99
CA GLN A 407 -7.62 -6.81 21.23
C GLN A 407 -6.71 -6.20 22.30
N SER A 408 -5.81 -7.02 22.84
CA SER A 408 -4.82 -6.60 23.83
C SER A 408 -3.53 -6.10 23.14
N LYS A 409 -2.71 -5.31 23.85
CA LYS A 409 -1.39 -4.90 23.30
C LYS A 409 -0.43 -6.07 23.11
N SER A 410 -0.69 -7.19 23.77
CA SER A 410 0.15 -8.39 23.77
C SER A 410 -0.29 -9.44 22.73
N ASP A 411 -1.57 -9.48 22.38
CA ASP A 411 -2.16 -10.44 21.45
C ASP A 411 -2.89 -9.69 20.33
N TYR A 412 -2.37 -9.75 19.11
CA TYR A 412 -2.90 -9.04 17.94
C TYR A 412 -2.60 -9.76 16.63
N LEU A 413 -3.29 -9.36 15.56
CA LEU A 413 -3.09 -9.88 14.21
C LEU A 413 -2.62 -8.79 13.26
N ASN A 414 -1.67 -9.14 12.39
CA ASN A 414 -1.38 -8.33 11.20
C ASN A 414 -2.17 -8.92 10.03
N ILE A 415 -3.09 -8.13 9.45
CA ILE A 415 -4.06 -8.61 8.45
C ILE A 415 -4.01 -7.72 7.22
N GLN A 416 -4.11 -8.34 6.05
CA GLN A 416 -4.29 -7.66 4.79
C GLN A 416 -5.75 -7.82 4.33
N LEU A 417 -6.39 -6.70 4.01
CA LEU A 417 -7.70 -6.63 3.36
C LEU A 417 -7.52 -6.14 1.93
N ALA A 418 -8.15 -6.81 0.97
CA ALA A 418 -8.07 -6.44 -0.43
C ALA A 418 -9.40 -6.64 -1.18
N GLY A 419 -9.70 -5.71 -2.09
CA GLY A 419 -10.88 -5.75 -2.96
C GLY A 419 -12.20 -5.81 -2.18
N PHE A 420 -12.28 -5.11 -1.05
CA PHE A 420 -13.51 -5.07 -0.25
C PHE A 420 -14.52 -4.11 -0.84
N GLN A 421 -15.78 -4.53 -0.90
CA GLN A 421 -16.88 -3.74 -1.43
C GLN A 421 -18.08 -3.78 -0.49
N ILE A 422 -18.75 -2.63 -0.33
CA ILE A 422 -19.97 -2.49 0.45
C ILE A 422 -21.07 -1.80 -0.36
N PHE A 423 -22.15 -2.53 -0.59
CA PHE A 423 -23.33 -2.07 -1.31
C PHE A 423 -24.52 -1.98 -0.37
N ASN A 424 -25.23 -0.85 -0.47
CA ASN A 424 -26.51 -0.67 0.20
C ASN A 424 -27.66 -1.31 -0.58
N CYS A 425 -27.45 -1.59 -1.87
CA CYS A 425 -28.42 -2.15 -2.78
C CYS A 425 -27.68 -3.16 -3.66
N PRO A 426 -27.73 -4.45 -3.34
CA PRO A 426 -26.96 -5.44 -4.08
C PRO A 426 -27.39 -5.47 -5.55
N ASP A 427 -26.47 -5.12 -6.45
CA ASP A 427 -26.56 -5.44 -7.88
C ASP A 427 -25.55 -6.54 -8.16
N PHE A 428 -26.04 -7.79 -8.10
CA PHE A 428 -25.20 -8.99 -8.21
C PHE A 428 -24.46 -9.11 -9.55
N ASN A 429 -24.84 -8.34 -10.57
CA ASN A 429 -24.14 -8.35 -11.86
C ASN A 429 -22.73 -7.75 -11.79
N ASN A 430 -22.44 -6.94 -10.76
CA ASN A 430 -21.14 -6.28 -10.59
C ASN A 430 -20.20 -6.97 -9.60
N LEU A 431 -20.63 -8.07 -8.96
CA LEU A 431 -19.72 -8.88 -8.14
C LEU A 431 -18.84 -9.77 -9.04
N GLN A 432 -17.71 -9.24 -9.47
CA GLN A 432 -16.62 -10.11 -9.88
C GLN A 432 -15.98 -10.70 -8.61
N LYS A 433 -15.84 -12.03 -8.53
CA LYS A 433 -14.93 -12.64 -7.55
C LYS A 433 -13.61 -11.89 -7.70
N GLY A 434 -13.15 -11.22 -6.64
CA GLY A 434 -12.09 -10.22 -6.67
C GLY A 434 -10.69 -10.80 -6.94
N CYS A 435 -10.55 -11.66 -7.94
CA CYS A 435 -9.26 -11.97 -8.52
C CYS A 435 -8.70 -10.70 -9.17
N HIS A 436 -7.37 -10.63 -9.27
CA HIS A 436 -6.74 -9.62 -10.08
C HIS A 436 -7.30 -9.69 -11.53
N PRO A 437 -7.54 -8.57 -12.23
CA PRO A 437 -8.21 -8.56 -13.55
C PRO A 437 -7.51 -9.40 -14.63
N THR A 438 -6.23 -9.70 -14.43
CA THR A 438 -5.44 -10.54 -15.35
C THR A 438 -5.68 -12.04 -15.13
N CYS A 439 -6.20 -12.44 -13.97
CA CYS A 439 -6.49 -13.82 -13.62
C CYS A 439 -7.92 -14.19 -14.02
N LYS A 440 -8.11 -15.39 -14.57
CA LYS A 440 -9.45 -16.00 -14.71
C LYS A 440 -9.87 -16.69 -13.41
N GLU A 441 -8.94 -17.43 -12.83
CA GLU A 441 -9.08 -18.09 -11.53
C GLU A 441 -7.89 -17.68 -10.66
N CYS A 442 -8.12 -17.55 -9.37
CA CYS A 442 -7.12 -17.13 -8.40
C CYS A 442 -7.34 -17.82 -7.06
N ASP A 443 -6.29 -17.92 -6.25
CA ASP A 443 -6.38 -18.25 -4.83
C ASP A 443 -6.06 -17.05 -3.93
N GLY A 444 -6.23 -15.84 -4.47
CA GLY A 444 -6.06 -14.55 -3.81
C GLY A 444 -6.31 -13.39 -4.77
N PRO A 445 -6.43 -12.15 -4.26
CA PRO A 445 -6.78 -10.99 -5.06
C PRO A 445 -5.61 -10.38 -5.83
N THR A 446 -4.36 -10.81 -5.56
CA THR A 446 -3.19 -10.15 -6.15
C THR A 446 -2.81 -10.74 -7.49
N LYS A 447 -2.01 -9.99 -8.27
CA LYS A 447 -1.47 -10.46 -9.56
C LYS A 447 -0.60 -11.73 -9.44
N ASP A 448 -0.13 -12.01 -8.22
CA ASP A 448 0.76 -13.14 -7.88
C ASP A 448 -0.02 -14.33 -7.28
N ASP A 449 -1.37 -14.26 -7.26
CA ASP A 449 -2.25 -15.33 -6.80
C ASP A 449 -3.09 -15.93 -7.96
N CYS A 450 -2.68 -15.74 -9.21
CA CYS A 450 -3.37 -16.31 -10.37
C CYS A 450 -3.18 -17.84 -10.44
N LEU A 451 -4.25 -18.55 -10.75
CA LEU A 451 -4.26 -19.97 -11.10
C LEU A 451 -4.38 -20.20 -12.60
N SER A 452 -4.96 -19.25 -13.32
CA SER A 452 -5.08 -19.23 -14.78
C SER A 452 -5.26 -17.79 -15.28
N CYS A 453 -4.93 -17.52 -16.54
CA CYS A 453 -5.07 -16.18 -17.13
C CYS A 453 -6.41 -15.99 -17.81
N TYR A 454 -6.89 -14.75 -17.80
CA TYR A 454 -8.08 -14.36 -18.53
C TYR A 454 -7.89 -14.52 -20.04
N GLU A 455 -8.84 -15.18 -20.71
CA GLU A 455 -8.68 -15.63 -22.11
C GLU A 455 -8.45 -14.46 -23.08
N PHE A 456 -9.00 -13.28 -22.80
CA PHE A 456 -8.85 -12.09 -23.66
C PHE A 456 -7.68 -11.18 -23.26
N SER A 457 -6.94 -11.52 -22.21
CA SER A 457 -5.83 -10.67 -21.73
C SER A 457 -4.56 -10.77 -22.59
N ASN A 458 -4.49 -11.74 -23.53
CA ASN A 458 -3.28 -12.07 -24.29
C ASN A 458 -2.05 -12.34 -23.40
N ARG A 459 -2.28 -12.86 -22.20
CA ARG A 459 -1.24 -13.19 -21.22
C ARG A 459 -0.93 -14.67 -21.20
N ARG A 460 0.33 -14.96 -20.92
CA ARG A 460 0.81 -16.30 -20.63
C ARG A 460 0.77 -16.56 -19.13
N TYR A 461 0.18 -17.69 -18.74
CA TYR A 461 0.20 -18.13 -17.35
C TYR A 461 1.54 -18.77 -16.97
N ILE A 462 2.09 -18.36 -15.83
CA ILE A 462 3.32 -18.92 -15.27
C ILE A 462 3.02 -19.55 -13.90
N SER A 463 2.80 -20.86 -13.90
CA SER A 463 2.34 -21.62 -12.73
C SER A 463 3.24 -21.59 -11.49
N GLU A 464 4.56 -21.51 -11.66
CA GLU A 464 5.53 -21.47 -10.55
C GLU A 464 5.40 -20.19 -9.72
N PHE A 465 5.06 -19.08 -10.38
CA PHE A 465 4.91 -17.77 -9.76
C PHE A 465 3.45 -17.36 -9.59
N LYS A 466 2.49 -18.16 -10.09
CA LYS A 466 1.06 -17.84 -10.08
C LYS A 466 0.76 -16.45 -10.68
N VAL A 467 1.40 -16.10 -11.78
CA VAL A 467 1.23 -14.79 -12.45
C VAL A 467 0.77 -14.93 -13.91
N CYS A 468 0.16 -13.87 -14.41
CA CYS A 468 -0.21 -13.70 -15.81
C CYS A 468 0.58 -12.56 -16.44
N ILE A 469 1.46 -12.88 -17.38
CA ILE A 469 2.45 -11.95 -17.95
C ILE A 469 2.23 -11.72 -19.44
N CYS A 470 2.60 -10.55 -19.92
CA CYS A 470 2.55 -10.22 -21.35
C CYS A 470 3.65 -10.94 -22.15
N GLU A 471 3.44 -11.14 -23.45
CA GLU A 471 4.44 -11.72 -24.34
C GLU A 471 5.52 -10.69 -24.72
N TYR A 472 6.69 -11.16 -25.19
CA TYR A 472 7.76 -10.26 -25.64
C TYR A 472 7.29 -9.33 -26.77
N GLY A 473 7.73 -8.07 -26.72
CA GLY A 473 7.31 -7.04 -27.68
C GLY A 473 5.94 -6.42 -27.37
N THR A 474 5.36 -6.70 -26.21
CA THR A 474 4.16 -6.04 -25.66
C THR A 474 4.44 -5.53 -24.24
N ILE A 475 3.66 -4.55 -23.76
CA ILE A 475 3.69 -4.13 -22.36
C ILE A 475 2.31 -4.22 -21.71
N ASP A 476 2.30 -4.29 -20.39
CA ASP A 476 1.09 -4.22 -19.59
C ASP A 476 0.62 -2.75 -19.46
N GLN A 477 -0.54 -2.44 -20.02
CA GLN A 477 -1.24 -1.18 -19.85
C GLN A 477 -2.65 -1.48 -19.32
N ASN A 478 -2.94 -1.04 -18.09
CA ASN A 478 -4.24 -1.21 -17.44
C ASN A 478 -4.77 -2.66 -17.45
N ASN A 479 -3.89 -3.64 -17.19
CA ASN A 479 -4.19 -5.08 -17.23
C ASN A 479 -4.38 -5.68 -18.63
N GLU A 480 -4.14 -4.93 -19.70
CA GLU A 480 -4.13 -5.41 -21.08
C GLU A 480 -2.71 -5.40 -21.66
N CYS A 481 -2.36 -6.42 -22.45
CA CYS A 481 -1.08 -6.45 -23.16
C CYS A 481 -1.19 -5.68 -24.48
N VAL A 482 -0.54 -4.51 -24.53
CA VAL A 482 -0.56 -3.58 -25.67
C VAL A 482 0.73 -3.66 -26.50
N ASN A 483 0.60 -3.42 -27.80
CA ASN A 483 1.69 -3.39 -28.77
C ASN A 483 1.74 -2.04 -29.51
N TYR A 484 2.68 -1.87 -30.45
CA TYR A 484 2.80 -0.61 -31.20
C TYR A 484 1.52 -0.22 -31.97
N GLN A 485 0.72 -1.18 -32.44
CA GLN A 485 -0.51 -0.92 -33.20
C GLN A 485 -1.60 -0.35 -32.30
N THR A 486 -1.78 -0.93 -31.10
CA THR A 486 -2.73 -0.43 -30.10
C THR A 486 -2.33 0.94 -29.56
N LEU A 487 -1.02 1.23 -29.54
CA LEU A 487 -0.45 2.52 -29.15
C LEU A 487 -0.49 3.59 -30.26
N GLN A 488 -1.13 3.32 -31.40
CA GLN A 488 -1.23 4.24 -32.55
C GLN A 488 0.15 4.67 -33.12
N LEU A 489 1.19 3.85 -32.93
CA LEU A 489 2.52 4.10 -33.48
C LEU A 489 2.60 3.54 -34.89
N ASN A 490 3.16 4.30 -35.83
CA ASN A 490 3.39 3.84 -37.19
C ASN A 490 4.80 3.25 -37.32
N LYS A 491 4.90 2.05 -37.89
CA LYS A 491 6.19 1.43 -38.19
C LYS A 491 6.63 1.82 -39.61
N ILE A 492 7.81 2.41 -39.73
CA ILE A 492 8.41 2.80 -41.02
C ILE A 492 9.71 2.04 -41.21
N GLU A 493 9.85 1.38 -42.36
CA GLU A 493 11.12 0.76 -42.78
C GLU A 493 12.10 1.80 -43.28
N VAL A 494 13.34 1.72 -42.82
CA VAL A 494 14.41 2.62 -43.27
C VAL A 494 15.30 1.88 -44.25
N GLN A 495 15.51 2.48 -45.42
CA GLN A 495 16.59 2.05 -46.32
C GLN A 495 17.94 2.41 -45.67
N GLN A 496 18.75 1.40 -45.37
CA GLN A 496 20.04 1.60 -44.69
C GLN A 496 20.98 2.49 -45.48
N PHE A 497 21.65 3.40 -44.77
CA PHE A 497 22.81 4.13 -45.30
C PHE A 497 24.15 3.44 -44.99
N GLN A 498 24.23 2.45 -44.07
CA GLN A 498 25.46 1.70 -43.79
C GLN A 498 25.17 0.26 -43.33
N LYS A 499 25.94 -0.70 -43.85
CA LYS A 499 25.89 -2.12 -43.53
C LYS A 499 26.68 -2.36 -42.24
N LEU A 500 26.02 -2.32 -41.07
CA LEU A 500 26.67 -2.62 -39.79
C LEU A 500 26.80 -4.14 -39.59
N CYS A 501 27.93 -4.59 -39.05
CA CYS A 501 28.15 -6.00 -38.72
C CYS A 501 27.23 -6.50 -37.61
N GLN A 502 26.86 -7.78 -37.64
CA GLN A 502 26.00 -8.41 -36.63
C GLN A 502 26.74 -8.56 -35.29
N TYR A 503 26.00 -8.73 -34.19
CA TYR A 503 26.58 -8.97 -32.87
C TYR A 503 27.48 -10.21 -32.89
N GLY A 504 28.70 -10.10 -32.37
CA GLY A 504 29.74 -11.14 -32.48
C GLY A 504 30.59 -11.04 -33.75
N PHE A 505 30.45 -9.98 -34.55
CA PHE A 505 31.30 -9.66 -35.70
C PHE A 505 31.89 -8.25 -35.55
N PHE A 506 33.07 -8.03 -36.11
CA PHE A 506 33.72 -6.72 -36.21
C PHE A 506 33.92 -6.32 -37.67
N GLU A 507 34.12 -5.02 -37.91
CA GLU A 507 34.17 -4.43 -39.25
C GLU A 507 35.62 -4.07 -39.63
N ILE A 508 36.04 -4.47 -40.83
CA ILE A 508 37.30 -4.04 -41.47
C ILE A 508 36.99 -3.77 -42.94
N ASP A 509 37.37 -2.60 -43.45
CA ASP A 509 37.21 -2.23 -44.88
C ASP A 509 35.79 -2.39 -45.45
N ASN A 510 34.76 -2.20 -44.60
CA ASN A 510 33.32 -2.43 -44.86
C ASN A 510 32.90 -3.90 -45.00
N ASP A 511 33.78 -4.85 -44.69
CA ASP A 511 33.47 -6.27 -44.57
C ASP A 511 33.39 -6.70 -43.10
N CYS A 512 32.58 -7.73 -42.83
CA CYS A 512 32.28 -8.20 -41.49
C CYS A 512 32.95 -9.54 -41.22
N TYR A 513 33.80 -9.57 -40.20
CA TYR A 513 34.54 -10.76 -39.79
C TYR A 513 34.07 -11.23 -38.42
N GLN A 514 33.98 -12.54 -38.24
CA GLN A 514 33.49 -13.13 -36.99
C GLN A 514 34.53 -12.94 -35.88
N CYS A 515 34.12 -12.47 -34.70
CA CYS A 515 34.96 -12.48 -33.52
C CYS A 515 35.47 -13.91 -33.24
N PRO A 516 36.68 -14.08 -32.71
CA PRO A 516 37.20 -15.40 -32.31
C PRO A 516 36.50 -15.97 -31.06
N SER A 517 35.35 -15.40 -30.69
CA SER A 517 34.53 -15.78 -29.56
C SER A 517 33.70 -17.03 -29.87
N ILE A 518 33.65 -17.95 -28.91
CA ILE A 518 32.70 -19.05 -28.87
C ILE A 518 31.57 -18.58 -27.95
N ILE A 519 30.41 -18.28 -28.52
CA ILE A 519 29.17 -18.01 -27.76
C ILE A 519 28.40 -19.32 -27.67
N LYS A 520 28.54 -20.03 -26.55
CA LYS A 520 27.71 -21.20 -26.17
C LYS A 520 26.75 -20.78 -25.07
N ASN A 521 25.72 -21.60 -24.83
CA ASN A 521 24.73 -21.35 -23.77
C ASN A 521 25.35 -21.20 -22.36
N ASP A 522 26.57 -21.72 -22.17
CA ASP A 522 27.28 -21.79 -20.89
C ASP A 522 28.62 -21.04 -20.84
N MET A 523 29.12 -20.53 -21.96
CA MET A 523 30.42 -19.87 -22.04
C MET A 523 30.49 -18.88 -23.20
N ILE A 524 31.03 -17.70 -22.93
CA ILE A 524 31.36 -16.68 -23.93
C ILE A 524 32.87 -16.40 -23.82
N THR A 525 33.65 -16.69 -24.86
CA THR A 525 35.08 -16.35 -24.91
C THR A 525 35.34 -15.02 -25.60
N CYS A 526 36.45 -14.35 -25.32
CA CYS A 526 36.84 -13.06 -25.92
C CYS A 526 35.75 -11.98 -25.81
N LEU A 527 35.41 -11.64 -24.56
CA LEU A 527 34.37 -10.65 -24.28
C LEU A 527 34.73 -9.26 -24.85
N GLU A 528 36.02 -8.92 -24.97
CA GLU A 528 36.48 -7.64 -25.51
C GLU A 528 36.04 -7.42 -26.97
N CYS A 529 36.14 -8.45 -27.82
CA CYS A 529 35.71 -8.35 -29.22
C CYS A 529 34.20 -8.19 -29.33
N ILE A 530 33.44 -8.90 -28.48
CA ILE A 530 31.98 -8.84 -28.48
C ILE A 530 31.48 -7.49 -27.99
N LEU A 531 32.09 -6.95 -26.91
CA LEU A 531 31.63 -5.72 -26.29
C LEU A 531 32.11 -4.47 -27.02
N ASN A 532 33.29 -4.51 -27.65
CA ASN A 532 33.90 -3.36 -28.32
C ASN A 532 34.54 -3.74 -29.68
N PRO A 533 33.76 -4.26 -30.64
CA PRO A 533 34.30 -4.80 -31.89
C PRO A 533 35.09 -3.77 -32.71
N LYS A 534 34.68 -2.49 -32.68
CA LYS A 534 35.31 -1.41 -33.45
C LYS A 534 36.72 -1.05 -32.99
N THR A 535 36.98 -1.09 -31.68
CA THR A 535 38.31 -0.73 -31.13
C THR A 535 39.18 -1.95 -30.94
N TRP A 536 38.56 -3.13 -30.76
CA TRP A 536 39.26 -4.39 -30.56
C TRP A 536 40.20 -4.74 -31.73
N ILE A 537 39.85 -4.41 -32.98
CA ILE A 537 40.73 -4.64 -34.14
C ILE A 537 42.10 -3.93 -34.03
N ASN A 538 42.20 -2.84 -33.27
CA ASN A 538 43.47 -2.14 -33.10
C ASN A 538 44.43 -2.87 -32.16
N THR A 539 43.91 -3.80 -31.35
CA THR A 539 44.66 -4.43 -30.27
C THR A 539 44.71 -5.96 -30.37
N LEU A 540 43.67 -6.57 -30.97
CA LEU A 540 43.55 -8.00 -31.27
C LEU A 540 43.85 -8.94 -30.09
N PHE A 541 43.60 -8.48 -28.85
CA PHE A 541 43.79 -9.29 -27.64
C PHE A 541 42.47 -9.69 -27.00
N CYS A 542 42.40 -10.91 -26.50
CA CYS A 542 41.29 -11.41 -25.69
C CYS A 542 41.84 -11.83 -24.32
N GLN A 543 41.32 -11.25 -23.25
CA GLN A 543 41.77 -11.55 -21.88
C GLN A 543 40.66 -12.22 -21.08
N THR A 544 39.42 -11.82 -21.34
CA THR A 544 38.28 -12.18 -20.50
C THR A 544 37.35 -13.15 -21.19
N SER A 545 36.91 -14.14 -20.43
CA SER A 545 35.80 -15.02 -20.77
C SER A 545 34.74 -14.97 -19.68
N TYR A 546 33.50 -15.19 -20.09
CA TYR A 546 32.32 -15.09 -19.27
C TYR A 546 31.69 -16.48 -19.18
N LEU A 547 31.65 -17.07 -17.98
CA LEU A 547 31.09 -18.41 -17.78
C LEU A 547 29.71 -18.29 -17.14
N VAL A 548 28.74 -18.95 -17.77
CA VAL A 548 27.31 -18.83 -17.46
C VAL A 548 26.75 -20.21 -17.13
N HIS A 549 26.80 -20.64 -15.87
CA HIS A 549 26.26 -21.95 -15.53
C HIS A 549 24.72 -22.02 -15.72
N GLN A 550 24.21 -23.18 -16.14
CA GLN A 550 22.78 -23.39 -16.36
C GLN A 550 21.96 -23.58 -15.06
N ASN A 551 22.63 -23.68 -13.91
CA ASN A 551 22.03 -24.11 -12.64
C ASN A 551 21.50 -22.97 -11.75
N GLY A 552 21.52 -21.71 -12.20
CA GLY A 552 21.12 -20.59 -11.34
C GLY A 552 22.27 -19.72 -10.85
N SER A 553 23.52 -20.19 -10.96
CA SER A 553 24.64 -19.47 -10.36
C SER A 553 24.94 -18.18 -11.10
N VAL A 554 25.41 -17.21 -10.33
CA VAL A 554 25.95 -15.96 -10.83
C VAL A 554 27.06 -16.25 -11.85
N ALA A 555 27.03 -15.52 -12.96
CA ALA A 555 28.04 -15.64 -14.00
C ALA A 555 29.40 -15.10 -13.51
N LYS A 556 30.48 -15.77 -13.92
CA LYS A 556 31.84 -15.48 -13.44
C LYS A 556 32.74 -15.04 -14.59
N ASN A 557 33.47 -13.95 -14.37
CA ASN A 557 34.55 -13.52 -15.23
C ASN A 557 35.79 -14.35 -14.92
N PHE A 558 36.40 -14.89 -15.96
CA PHE A 558 37.72 -15.52 -15.89
C PHE A 558 38.66 -14.76 -16.80
N SER A 559 39.83 -14.40 -16.28
CA SER A 559 40.93 -13.85 -17.06
C SER A 559 41.90 -14.97 -17.41
N TYR A 560 42.30 -15.06 -18.68
CA TYR A 560 43.38 -15.93 -19.15
C TYR A 560 44.65 -15.12 -19.41
N GLU A 561 45.77 -15.82 -19.67
CA GLU A 561 46.94 -15.21 -20.31
C GLU A 561 46.52 -14.61 -21.66
N ASN A 562 46.97 -13.38 -21.97
CA ASN A 562 46.56 -12.59 -23.13
C ASN A 562 46.53 -13.42 -24.43
N LEU A 563 45.36 -13.82 -24.91
CA LEU A 563 45.22 -14.52 -26.19
C LEU A 563 45.30 -13.49 -27.31
N GLN A 564 46.35 -13.55 -28.12
CA GLN A 564 46.59 -12.61 -29.22
C GLN A 564 46.19 -13.22 -30.57
N TYR A 565 45.65 -12.38 -31.46
CA TYR A 565 45.25 -12.75 -32.81
C TYR A 565 45.95 -11.87 -33.84
N VAL A 566 46.13 -12.39 -35.05
CA VAL A 566 46.59 -11.64 -36.22
C VAL A 566 45.54 -11.77 -37.31
N PHE A 567 45.18 -10.63 -37.91
CA PHE A 567 44.30 -10.60 -39.06
C PHE A 567 45.13 -10.71 -40.35
N THR A 568 44.95 -11.80 -41.10
CA THR A 568 45.78 -12.14 -42.28
C THR A 568 45.27 -11.49 -43.58
N GLY A 569 44.15 -10.76 -43.52
CA GLY A 569 43.43 -10.21 -44.69
C GLY A 569 42.12 -10.92 -44.94
N ASP A 570 42.08 -12.24 -44.77
CA ASP A 570 40.87 -13.06 -44.98
C ASP A 570 40.40 -13.77 -43.68
N GLU A 571 41.32 -14.07 -42.75
CA GLU A 571 41.01 -14.79 -41.51
C GLU A 571 41.80 -14.28 -40.28
N LEU A 572 41.20 -14.46 -39.10
CA LEU A 572 41.88 -14.28 -37.81
C LEU A 572 42.60 -15.56 -37.40
N THR A 573 43.91 -15.49 -37.25
CA THR A 573 44.72 -16.60 -36.75
C THR A 573 45.21 -16.33 -35.33
N TYR A 574 44.97 -17.27 -34.42
CA TYR A 574 45.52 -17.21 -33.06
C TYR A 574 47.05 -17.27 -33.12
N CYS A 575 47.71 -16.30 -32.50
CA CYS A 575 49.17 -16.21 -32.49
C CYS A 575 49.71 -16.12 -31.06
N PRO A 576 50.13 -17.26 -30.47
CA PRO A 576 50.60 -17.29 -29.09
C PRO A 576 51.93 -16.56 -28.85
N ASN A 577 52.65 -16.12 -29.91
CA ASN A 577 53.99 -15.50 -29.82
C ASN A 577 54.23 -14.42 -30.91
N CYS A 578 53.20 -13.71 -31.37
CA CYS A 578 53.40 -12.66 -32.39
C CYS A 578 53.96 -11.38 -31.77
N ASP A 579 55.14 -10.96 -32.23
CA ASP A 579 55.72 -9.66 -31.90
C ASP A 579 55.16 -8.62 -32.88
N LEU A 580 54.04 -7.97 -32.53
CA LEU A 580 53.35 -6.99 -33.38
C LEU A 580 53.96 -5.58 -33.33
N ASN A 581 55.20 -5.44 -32.85
CA ASN A 581 55.89 -4.15 -32.76
C ASN A 581 56.41 -3.63 -34.11
N LEU A 582 55.52 -3.10 -34.95
CA LEU A 582 55.82 -2.13 -36.03
C LEU A 582 54.59 -1.20 -36.13
N LYS A 583 54.54 0.04 -35.60
CA LYS A 583 55.49 1.14 -35.35
C LYS A 583 54.96 1.97 -34.14
N ALA A 584 55.70 2.76 -33.37
CA ALA A 584 57.06 3.29 -33.40
C ALA A 584 57.74 2.94 -32.05
N PRO A 585 59.09 2.95 -31.96
CA PRO A 585 59.77 2.60 -30.71
C PRO A 585 59.44 3.64 -29.64
N TYR A 586 58.58 3.26 -28.70
CA TYR A 586 58.37 3.98 -27.44
C TYR A 586 59.29 3.47 -26.32
N ASP A 587 60.40 2.84 -26.69
CA ASP A 587 61.56 2.57 -25.81
C ASP A 587 62.49 3.80 -25.67
N LEU A 588 61.94 5.02 -25.66
CA LEU A 588 62.73 6.25 -25.50
C LEU A 588 62.09 7.32 -24.61
N ILE A 589 61.23 6.91 -23.67
CA ILE A 589 60.79 7.79 -22.56
C ILE A 589 61.22 7.25 -21.18
N GLU A 590 61.52 5.95 -21.04
CA GLU A 590 62.16 5.40 -19.82
C GLU A 590 63.66 5.73 -19.70
N ALA A 591 64.28 6.28 -20.76
CA ALA A 591 65.65 6.81 -20.75
C ALA A 591 65.71 8.36 -20.73
N SER A 592 64.59 9.04 -20.49
CA SER A 592 64.54 10.50 -20.51
C SER A 592 65.19 11.10 -19.25
N LEU A 593 66.30 11.81 -19.46
CA LEU A 593 67.00 12.65 -18.47
C LEU A 593 66.05 13.66 -17.79
N ILE A 594 64.90 13.98 -18.40
CA ILE A 594 63.92 14.97 -17.94
C ILE A 594 63.12 14.47 -16.73
N PHE A 595 62.81 13.17 -16.64
CA PHE A 595 62.10 12.60 -15.49
C PHE A 595 63.01 12.43 -14.27
N LYS A 596 64.28 12.04 -14.49
CA LYS A 596 65.32 12.08 -13.44
C LYS A 596 65.63 13.51 -12.98
N ASN A 597 65.50 14.50 -13.87
CA ASN A 597 65.64 15.92 -13.51
C ASN A 597 64.41 16.50 -12.79
N PHE A 598 63.23 15.92 -12.99
CA PHE A 598 62.01 16.31 -12.27
C PHE A 598 62.10 15.93 -10.78
N CYS A 599 62.59 14.74 -10.46
CA CYS A 599 62.82 14.32 -9.07
C CYS A 599 64.03 15.00 -8.40
N SER A 600 64.94 15.64 -9.16
CA SER A 600 66.15 16.28 -8.61
C SER A 600 66.07 17.81 -8.54
N SER A 601 65.03 18.46 -9.09
CA SER A 601 64.94 19.93 -9.16
C SER A 601 63.82 20.58 -8.34
N SER A 602 62.87 19.83 -7.77
CA SER A 602 61.88 20.40 -6.84
C SER A 602 62.30 20.21 -5.38
N GLN A 603 62.82 21.25 -4.75
CA GLN A 603 63.15 21.28 -3.31
C GLN A 603 61.93 21.23 -2.37
N SER A 604 60.72 21.00 -2.88
CA SER A 604 59.48 21.10 -2.10
C SER A 604 58.57 19.87 -2.12
N ILE A 605 59.00 18.72 -2.65
CA ILE A 605 58.22 17.47 -2.56
C ILE A 605 59.17 16.30 -2.28
N THR A 606 59.48 16.09 -1.00
CA THR A 606 60.41 15.06 -0.52
C THR A 606 59.72 13.82 0.07
N ASP A 607 58.45 13.56 -0.22
CA ASP A 607 57.73 12.55 0.58
C ASP A 607 57.39 11.22 -0.13
N ASN A 608 57.63 11.03 -1.44
CA ASN A 608 57.16 9.81 -2.14
C ASN A 608 58.19 9.06 -2.99
N CYS A 609 59.48 9.18 -2.70
CA CYS A 609 60.49 8.30 -3.30
C CYS A 609 61.22 7.56 -2.17
N TYR A 610 60.77 6.35 -1.81
CA TYR A 610 61.50 5.18 -1.30
C TYR A 610 60.56 4.30 -0.46
N PHE A 611 60.56 2.99 -0.75
CA PHE A 611 59.90 1.95 0.05
C PHE A 611 60.80 1.58 1.25
N CYS A 612 60.27 1.55 2.47
CA CYS A 612 60.93 0.89 3.62
C CYS A 612 60.73 -0.63 3.49
N PHE A 613 61.76 -1.42 3.85
CA PHE A 613 61.67 -2.89 3.89
C PHE A 613 60.70 -3.38 4.97
N ASP A 614 60.20 -4.61 4.79
CA ASP A 614 59.19 -5.29 5.62
C ASP A 614 59.31 -5.03 7.13
N LYS A 615 58.21 -4.50 7.70
CA LYS A 615 57.92 -4.28 9.13
C LYS A 615 58.58 -3.07 9.82
N CYS A 616 58.67 -1.93 9.15
CA CYS A 616 58.96 -0.64 9.80
C CYS A 616 58.03 0.47 9.26
N ASP A 617 57.17 1.03 10.10
CA ASP A 617 56.15 2.01 9.69
C ASP A 617 56.67 3.46 9.64
N ARG A 618 57.77 3.77 10.35
CA ARG A 618 58.47 5.07 10.26
C ARG A 618 59.99 4.92 10.35
N CYS A 619 60.67 5.41 9.32
CA CYS A 619 62.13 5.40 9.18
C CYS A 619 62.68 6.84 9.36
N ALA A 620 63.76 7.04 10.13
CA ALA A 620 64.51 8.31 10.15
C ALA A 620 65.94 8.10 9.67
N ILE A 621 66.46 9.09 8.94
CA ILE A 621 67.77 9.05 8.31
C ILE A 621 68.72 9.93 9.13
N LEU A 622 69.81 9.34 9.62
CA LEU A 622 70.97 10.09 10.10
C LEU A 622 72.09 10.03 9.04
N PRO A 623 73.04 10.98 9.04
CA PRO A 623 74.09 11.08 8.02
C PRO A 623 74.96 9.83 7.84
N THR A 624 74.90 8.88 8.77
CA THR A 624 75.74 7.68 8.77
C THR A 624 74.98 6.36 8.84
N ASN A 625 73.64 6.32 9.06
CA ASN A 625 72.82 5.11 9.02
C ASN A 625 71.30 5.41 8.99
N LEU A 626 70.51 4.45 8.47
CA LEU A 626 69.03 4.41 8.55
C LEU A 626 68.60 3.81 9.90
N LEU A 627 67.73 4.52 10.64
CA LEU A 627 67.22 4.09 11.95
C LEU A 627 65.69 3.99 11.91
N CYS A 628 65.12 2.82 12.25
CA CYS A 628 63.67 2.64 12.38
C CYS A 628 63.21 3.31 13.69
N VAL A 629 62.29 4.26 13.61
CA VAL A 629 61.86 5.11 14.75
C VAL A 629 60.66 4.52 15.48
N ASP A 630 59.82 3.73 14.80
CA ASP A 630 58.70 3.03 15.43
C ASP A 630 58.71 1.54 15.09
N ARG A 631 58.79 0.71 16.13
CA ARG A 631 58.47 -0.72 16.04
C ARG A 631 57.09 -0.92 16.64
N THR A 632 56.15 -1.44 15.85
CA THR A 632 54.92 -2.03 16.41
C THR A 632 55.32 -3.10 17.41
N ALA A 633 54.87 -2.94 18.66
CA ALA A 633 54.98 -3.98 19.66
C ALA A 633 54.36 -5.28 19.11
N ASN A 634 55.14 -6.36 19.10
CA ASN A 634 54.58 -7.71 19.07
C ASN A 634 53.73 -7.88 20.33
N ALA A 635 52.46 -7.54 20.22
CA ALA A 635 51.40 -8.09 21.04
C ALA A 635 50.55 -8.97 20.13
N SER A 636 51.12 -10.10 19.69
CA SER A 636 50.29 -11.25 19.35
C SER A 636 49.72 -11.80 20.66
N PHE A 637 48.77 -11.09 21.25
CA PHE A 637 47.65 -11.80 21.84
C PHE A 637 46.85 -12.30 20.64
N ALA A 638 47.12 -13.55 20.24
CA ALA A 638 46.06 -14.34 19.62
C ALA A 638 44.96 -14.44 20.69
N ASN A 639 44.11 -13.41 20.72
CA ASN A 639 42.89 -13.38 21.50
C ASN A 639 42.03 -14.51 20.96
N ASN A 640 42.12 -15.68 21.59
CA ASN A 640 41.11 -16.72 21.46
C ASN A 640 39.84 -16.18 22.15
N THR A 641 39.18 -15.18 21.56
CA THR A 641 37.82 -14.80 21.94
C THR A 641 36.93 -15.98 21.56
N CYS A 642 36.44 -16.69 22.58
CA CYS A 642 35.60 -17.86 22.41
C CYS A 642 34.13 -17.42 22.47
N TYR A 643 33.43 -17.44 21.34
CA TYR A 643 32.02 -17.07 21.24
C TYR A 643 31.11 -18.30 21.37
N ALA A 644 29.98 -18.13 22.05
CA ALA A 644 28.92 -19.14 22.10
C ALA A 644 28.51 -19.58 20.68
N PRO A 645 28.27 -20.88 20.43
CA PRO A 645 28.13 -21.96 21.41
C PRO A 645 29.46 -22.57 21.89
N ASN A 646 30.63 -22.00 21.56
CA ASN A 646 31.89 -22.46 22.10
C ASN A 646 32.18 -21.82 23.46
N TYR A 647 32.93 -22.50 24.32
CA TYR A 647 33.33 -22.01 25.65
C TYR A 647 34.78 -22.39 25.99
N LEU A 648 35.37 -21.73 26.99
CA LEU A 648 36.72 -22.04 27.48
C LEU A 648 36.66 -23.20 28.49
N ASN A 649 37.41 -24.26 28.18
CA ASN A 649 37.62 -25.38 29.10
C ASN A 649 38.76 -25.09 30.11
N PHE A 650 38.98 -25.99 31.08
CA PHE A 650 40.07 -25.85 32.06
C PHE A 650 41.48 -25.74 31.44
N TYR A 651 41.66 -26.20 30.19
CA TYR A 651 42.92 -26.11 29.44
C TYR A 651 43.07 -24.79 28.66
N LYS A 652 42.15 -23.83 28.84
CA LYS A 652 42.09 -22.55 28.09
C LYS A 652 41.96 -22.74 26.57
N LYS A 653 41.35 -23.85 26.14
CA LYS A 653 41.00 -24.09 24.73
C LYS A 653 39.53 -23.77 24.51
N CYS A 654 39.24 -23.10 23.40
CA CYS A 654 37.87 -22.86 22.95
C CYS A 654 37.30 -24.16 22.37
N VAL A 655 36.26 -24.71 22.99
CA VAL A 655 35.63 -25.99 22.61
C VAL A 655 34.12 -25.81 22.42
N SER A 656 33.53 -26.54 21.48
CA SER A 656 32.09 -26.50 21.24
C SER A 656 31.31 -27.11 22.41
N CYS A 657 30.25 -26.43 22.86
CA CYS A 657 29.27 -26.94 23.81
C CYS A 657 28.61 -28.22 23.24
N LYS A 658 28.65 -29.31 24.01
CA LYS A 658 28.05 -30.60 23.63
C LYS A 658 26.66 -30.83 24.24
N LEU A 659 26.23 -29.94 25.14
CA LEU A 659 24.92 -30.04 25.79
C LEU A 659 23.83 -29.53 24.86
N GLU A 660 22.89 -30.40 24.48
CA GLU A 660 21.72 -29.99 23.72
C GLU A 660 20.90 -28.95 24.48
N ASN A 661 20.34 -27.98 23.75
CA ASN A 661 19.55 -26.88 24.30
C ASN A 661 20.28 -25.97 25.31
N CYS A 662 21.62 -26.05 25.40
CA CYS A 662 22.42 -25.11 26.17
C CYS A 662 22.90 -23.92 25.32
N LEU A 663 22.77 -22.69 25.83
CA LEU A 663 23.28 -21.48 25.20
C LEU A 663 24.73 -21.17 25.63
N TYR A 664 25.05 -21.38 26.92
CA TYR A 664 26.37 -21.09 27.49
C TYR A 664 26.88 -22.27 28.32
N CYS A 665 27.84 -23.04 27.77
CA CYS A 665 28.51 -24.12 28.49
C CYS A 665 29.68 -23.60 29.35
N PHE A 666 30.03 -24.36 30.40
CA PHE A 666 31.25 -24.17 31.18
C PHE A 666 31.75 -25.52 31.73
N ASP A 667 33.01 -25.62 32.13
CA ASP A 667 33.51 -26.82 32.82
C ASP A 667 33.48 -26.61 34.33
N TYR A 668 33.18 -27.66 35.08
CA TYR A 668 33.27 -27.69 36.54
C TYR A 668 33.83 -29.02 37.05
N LEU A 669 34.43 -29.01 38.24
CA LEU A 669 34.94 -30.22 38.88
C LEU A 669 33.79 -30.96 39.57
N ALA A 670 33.66 -32.27 39.33
CA ALA A 670 32.59 -33.08 39.93
C ALA A 670 32.67 -33.15 41.46
N SER A 671 33.88 -33.08 42.01
CA SER A 671 34.16 -33.05 43.46
C SER A 671 33.71 -31.74 44.13
N ASP A 672 33.77 -30.63 43.39
CA ASP A 672 33.42 -29.29 43.85
C ASP A 672 32.99 -28.42 42.65
N PRO A 673 31.68 -28.33 42.34
CA PRO A 673 31.20 -27.58 41.18
C PRO A 673 31.49 -26.09 41.24
N THR A 674 31.78 -25.56 42.43
CA THR A 674 32.14 -24.14 42.56
C THR A 674 33.48 -23.83 41.91
N LYS A 675 34.36 -24.83 41.80
CA LYS A 675 35.57 -24.74 40.97
C LYS A 675 35.20 -25.00 39.52
N SER A 676 35.09 -23.92 38.76
CA SER A 676 34.63 -23.94 37.38
C SER A 676 35.37 -22.94 36.51
N THR A 677 35.23 -23.07 35.18
CA THR A 677 35.74 -22.08 34.23
C THR A 677 34.98 -20.75 34.26
N LEU A 678 33.95 -20.63 35.12
CA LEU A 678 33.28 -19.35 35.37
C LEU A 678 34.12 -18.40 36.26
N GLU A 679 35.07 -18.91 37.04
CA GLU A 679 36.01 -18.12 37.86
C GLU A 679 37.37 -17.89 37.17
N TYR A 680 38.18 -16.96 37.65
CA TYR A 680 39.56 -16.76 37.17
C TYR A 680 40.37 -18.04 37.41
N LEU A 681 40.85 -18.65 36.32
CA LEU A 681 41.59 -19.90 36.33
C LEU A 681 42.99 -19.71 36.96
N GLU A 682 43.08 -19.80 38.29
CA GLU A 682 44.32 -20.23 38.92
C GLU A 682 44.63 -21.65 38.42
N ILE A 683 45.90 -21.97 38.21
CA ILE A 683 46.32 -23.25 37.63
C ILE A 683 46.00 -24.35 38.64
N PHE A 684 44.84 -24.98 38.50
CA PHE A 684 44.46 -26.15 39.29
C PHE A 684 45.28 -27.36 38.82
N SER A 685 45.84 -28.12 39.77
CA SER A 685 46.44 -29.42 39.46
C SER A 685 45.31 -30.43 39.22
N LEU A 686 44.91 -30.61 37.96
CA LEU A 686 43.79 -31.46 37.52
C LEU A 686 44.04 -32.97 37.63
N ASN A 687 45.10 -33.41 38.30
CA ASN A 687 45.65 -34.76 38.07
C ASN A 687 44.78 -35.92 38.61
N ASP A 688 43.73 -35.68 39.40
CA ASP A 688 42.89 -36.76 39.98
C ASP A 688 41.37 -36.43 40.05
N GLU A 689 40.85 -35.43 39.33
CA GLU A 689 39.43 -35.00 39.43
C GLU A 689 38.64 -35.15 38.12
N GLU A 690 37.38 -35.61 38.20
CA GLU A 690 36.46 -35.72 37.05
C GLU A 690 35.93 -34.34 36.64
N ILE A 691 36.13 -33.96 35.38
CA ILE A 691 35.61 -32.71 34.79
C ILE A 691 34.25 -32.97 34.14
N LYS A 692 33.24 -32.18 34.50
CA LYS A 692 31.90 -32.21 33.89
C LYS A 692 31.58 -30.91 33.16
N ILE A 693 30.67 -30.99 32.19
CA ILE A 693 30.18 -29.84 31.42
C ILE A 693 28.87 -29.37 32.05
N GLY A 694 28.81 -28.09 32.42
CA GLY A 694 27.64 -27.40 32.94
C GLY A 694 27.02 -26.47 31.92
N CYS A 695 25.75 -26.10 32.14
CA CYS A 695 25.08 -25.05 31.37
C CYS A 695 24.70 -23.87 32.25
N ALA A 696 25.25 -22.70 31.98
CA ALA A 696 24.94 -21.46 32.70
C ALA A 696 23.58 -20.87 32.29
N GLN A 697 23.12 -21.17 31.07
CA GLN A 697 21.82 -20.76 30.57
C GLN A 697 21.35 -21.71 29.46
N CYS A 698 20.21 -22.38 29.68
CA CYS A 698 19.54 -23.17 28.65
C CYS A 698 18.68 -22.29 27.73
N ARG A 699 18.22 -22.85 26.61
CA ARG A 699 17.20 -22.27 25.74
C ARG A 699 15.90 -22.06 26.51
N GLU A 700 15.06 -21.14 26.04
CA GLU A 700 13.77 -20.85 26.66
C GLU A 700 12.91 -22.12 26.78
N GLY A 701 12.31 -22.33 27.95
CA GLY A 701 11.56 -23.55 28.28
C GLY A 701 12.39 -24.70 28.86
N PHE A 702 13.71 -24.55 28.99
CA PHE A 702 14.59 -25.58 29.56
C PHE A 702 15.28 -25.10 30.86
N ILE A 703 15.57 -26.04 31.76
CA ILE A 703 16.28 -25.83 33.03
C ILE A 703 17.51 -26.75 33.06
N PHE A 704 18.65 -26.25 33.52
CA PHE A 704 19.84 -27.09 33.69
C PHE A 704 19.78 -27.86 35.01
N GLU A 705 19.99 -29.18 34.95
CA GLU A 705 20.03 -30.05 36.13
C GLU A 705 21.43 -30.64 36.33
N PHE A 706 22.05 -30.34 37.47
CA PHE A 706 23.44 -30.73 37.74
C PHE A 706 23.66 -32.23 37.93
N LYS A 707 22.63 -32.99 38.34
CA LYS A 707 22.73 -34.45 38.53
C LYS A 707 22.78 -35.22 37.22
N THR A 708 21.94 -34.84 36.26
CA THR A 708 21.90 -35.45 34.92
C THR A 708 22.89 -34.78 33.97
N SER A 709 23.38 -33.59 34.31
CA SER A 709 24.25 -32.76 33.46
C SER A 709 23.58 -32.46 32.11
N THR A 710 22.27 -32.21 32.10
CA THR A 710 21.49 -31.89 30.88
C THR A 710 20.54 -30.72 31.08
N CYS A 711 20.17 -30.05 29.98
CA CYS A 711 19.07 -29.10 29.95
C CYS A 711 17.76 -29.88 29.74
N ILE A 712 16.92 -29.97 30.78
CA ILE A 712 15.64 -30.67 30.76
C ILE A 712 14.51 -29.72 30.35
N ASN A 713 13.56 -30.20 29.54
CA ASN A 713 12.40 -29.42 29.11
C ASN A 713 11.40 -29.28 30.26
N GLN A 714 11.63 -28.28 31.11
CA GLN A 714 10.85 -28.01 32.31
C GLN A 714 10.81 -26.50 32.54
N LYS A 715 9.65 -25.98 32.91
CA LYS A 715 9.50 -24.58 33.35
C LYS A 715 9.75 -24.46 34.87
N PRO A 716 10.21 -23.28 35.35
CA PRO A 716 10.46 -23.07 36.77
C PRO A 716 9.23 -23.37 37.64
N ILE A 717 9.39 -24.12 38.73
CA ILE A 717 8.29 -24.44 39.67
C ILE A 717 8.00 -23.24 40.57
N GLN A 718 9.04 -22.45 40.88
CA GLN A 718 8.91 -21.27 41.73
C GLN A 718 8.08 -20.16 41.04
N GLN A 719 7.01 -19.71 41.70
CA GLN A 719 6.12 -18.67 41.17
C GLN A 719 6.89 -17.37 40.85
N ASN A 720 6.60 -16.76 39.70
CA ASN A 720 7.28 -15.58 39.14
C ASN A 720 8.75 -15.79 38.74
N CYS A 721 9.28 -17.01 38.83
CA CYS A 721 10.58 -17.33 38.27
C CYS A 721 10.48 -17.57 36.76
N LEU A 722 11.35 -16.91 35.99
CA LEU A 722 11.41 -17.02 34.53
C LEU A 722 12.56 -17.92 34.07
N ARG A 723 13.66 -17.97 34.83
CA ARG A 723 14.83 -18.81 34.55
C ARG A 723 15.41 -19.37 35.84
N SER A 724 15.66 -20.67 35.88
CA SER A 724 16.25 -21.36 37.04
C SER A 724 17.20 -22.49 36.63
N TYR A 725 17.91 -23.05 37.62
CA TYR A 725 18.67 -24.29 37.51
C TYR A 725 18.42 -25.16 38.75
N ILE A 726 18.60 -26.48 38.62
CA ILE A 726 18.48 -27.44 39.73
C ILE A 726 19.88 -27.81 40.20
N ASN A 727 20.24 -27.43 41.43
CA ASN A 727 21.56 -27.68 42.00
C ASN A 727 21.76 -29.17 42.38
N LEU A 728 22.95 -29.52 42.91
CA LEU A 728 23.24 -30.91 43.33
C LEU A 728 22.37 -31.43 44.49
N ASP A 729 21.71 -30.55 45.25
CA ASP A 729 20.83 -30.87 46.37
C ASP A 729 19.35 -31.02 45.94
N ASP A 730 19.05 -31.09 44.63
CA ASP A 730 17.70 -31.04 44.04
C ASP A 730 16.91 -29.76 44.38
N LYS A 731 17.59 -28.67 44.69
CA LYS A 731 16.94 -27.36 44.91
C LYS A 731 16.97 -26.56 43.62
N GLU A 732 15.79 -26.13 43.21
CA GLU A 732 15.63 -25.15 42.14
C GLU A 732 16.05 -23.76 42.64
N ILE A 733 16.97 -23.12 41.91
CA ILE A 733 17.49 -21.78 42.21
C ILE A 733 17.08 -20.83 41.07
N CYS A 734 16.30 -19.79 41.42
CA CYS A 734 15.85 -18.80 40.45
C CYS A 734 16.92 -17.75 40.12
N THR A 735 17.27 -17.64 38.85
CA THR A 735 18.28 -16.70 38.32
C THR A 735 17.66 -15.44 37.72
N LEU A 736 16.45 -15.52 37.14
CA LEU A 736 15.70 -14.40 36.54
C LEU A 736 14.23 -14.42 36.94
N SER A 737 13.67 -13.27 37.29
CA SER A 737 12.25 -13.13 37.68
C SER A 737 11.71 -11.73 37.35
N ASN A 738 10.51 -11.41 37.84
CA ASN A 738 9.94 -10.06 37.84
C ASN A 738 10.23 -9.27 39.14
N ASP A 739 10.91 -9.88 40.13
CA ASP A 739 11.10 -9.30 41.46
C ASP A 739 12.48 -9.66 42.07
N PHE A 740 13.22 -8.65 42.52
CA PHE A 740 14.51 -8.86 43.19
C PHE A 740 14.41 -9.63 44.52
N SER A 741 13.21 -9.82 45.06
CA SER A 741 13.00 -10.70 46.22
C SER A 741 13.16 -12.19 45.90
N ILE A 742 13.01 -12.56 44.61
CA ILE A 742 12.98 -13.94 44.12
C ILE A 742 14.31 -14.32 43.43
N SER A 743 14.90 -13.40 42.67
CA SER A 743 16.16 -13.62 41.96
C SER A 743 17.03 -12.37 41.95
N LEU A 744 18.32 -12.54 41.62
CA LEU A 744 19.23 -11.40 41.49
C LEU A 744 19.01 -10.61 40.20
N GLU A 745 18.48 -11.23 39.14
CA GLU A 745 18.11 -10.55 37.90
C GLU A 745 16.61 -10.34 37.79
N LYS A 746 16.21 -9.21 37.21
CA LYS A 746 14.82 -8.84 36.97
C LYS A 746 14.62 -8.33 35.55
N ILE A 747 13.47 -8.63 34.94
CA ILE A 747 13.02 -7.99 33.69
C ILE A 747 12.12 -6.76 33.99
N ASN A 748 11.83 -5.96 32.95
CA ASN A 748 11.08 -4.71 33.04
C ASN A 748 11.79 -3.64 33.89
N CYS A 749 13.09 -3.47 33.63
CA CYS A 749 13.94 -2.54 34.38
C CYS A 749 13.91 -1.10 33.86
N GLN A 750 13.03 -0.76 32.91
CA GLN A 750 12.96 0.59 32.32
C GLN A 750 12.65 1.66 33.38
N ASN A 751 11.90 1.29 34.42
CA ASN A 751 11.58 2.17 35.54
C ASN A 751 12.76 2.39 36.51
N LEU A 752 13.82 1.57 36.41
CA LEU A 752 15.00 1.61 37.28
C LEU A 752 16.21 2.20 36.56
N ILE A 753 16.42 1.83 35.29
CA ILE A 753 17.49 2.33 34.43
C ILE A 753 16.88 2.58 33.05
N LEU A 754 17.03 3.79 32.52
CA LEU A 754 16.48 4.18 31.22
C LEU A 754 17.00 3.26 30.11
N HIS A 755 16.11 2.83 29.21
CA HIS A 755 16.39 1.89 28.12
C HIS A 755 16.88 0.51 28.56
N CYS A 756 16.64 0.11 29.82
CA CYS A 756 17.05 -1.20 30.32
C CYS A 756 15.89 -2.21 30.33
N LYS A 757 16.00 -3.29 29.55
CA LYS A 757 15.03 -4.40 29.55
C LYS A 757 15.22 -5.33 30.75
N GLN A 758 16.46 -5.68 31.09
CA GLN A 758 16.81 -6.60 32.18
C GLN A 758 17.98 -6.07 33.00
N CYS A 759 17.88 -6.13 34.33
CA CYS A 759 18.89 -5.61 35.25
C CYS A 759 19.18 -6.59 36.40
N ILE A 760 20.33 -6.44 37.04
CA ILE A 760 20.82 -7.27 38.14
C ILE A 760 21.11 -6.46 39.39
N LYS A 761 20.79 -7.04 40.55
CA LYS A 761 21.22 -6.56 41.86
C LYS A 761 22.55 -7.25 42.21
N THR A 762 23.63 -6.46 42.20
CA THR A 762 24.99 -6.92 42.51
C THR A 762 25.14 -7.29 44.00
N ILE A 763 26.26 -7.95 44.36
CA ILE A 763 26.63 -8.26 45.75
C ILE A 763 26.75 -6.98 46.61
N GLN A 764 27.15 -5.86 46.02
CA GLN A 764 27.19 -4.54 46.67
C GLN A 764 25.81 -3.84 46.70
N THR A 765 24.74 -4.57 46.41
CA THR A 765 23.34 -4.10 46.32
C THR A 765 23.06 -3.00 45.30
N THR A 766 24.03 -2.66 44.43
CA THR A 766 23.83 -1.75 43.30
C THR A 766 23.08 -2.45 42.16
N ILE A 767 22.15 -1.73 41.52
CA ILE A 767 21.39 -2.23 40.36
C ILE A 767 22.14 -1.82 39.09
N LYS A 768 22.42 -2.78 38.21
CA LYS A 768 23.07 -2.55 36.91
C LYS A 768 22.24 -3.17 35.80
N CYS A 769 22.19 -2.54 34.64
CA CYS A 769 21.56 -3.14 33.48
C CYS A 769 22.40 -4.33 32.97
N ILE A 770 21.74 -5.35 32.44
CA ILE A 770 22.33 -6.48 31.73
C ILE A 770 21.95 -6.44 30.25
N ILE A 771 20.68 -6.15 29.94
CA ILE A 771 20.15 -6.11 28.57
C ILE A 771 19.42 -4.79 28.36
N CYS A 772 19.84 -4.02 27.36
CA CYS A 772 19.22 -2.76 26.98
C CYS A 772 18.11 -2.97 25.93
N GLU A 773 17.36 -1.91 25.62
CA GLU A 773 16.46 -1.82 24.47
C GLU A 773 17.23 -1.89 23.14
N ASP A 774 16.51 -2.18 22.07
CA ASP A 774 17.13 -2.39 20.76
C ASP A 774 17.79 -1.08 20.28
N GLY A 775 19.01 -1.16 19.74
CA GLY A 775 19.85 -0.02 19.37
C GLY A 775 20.74 0.54 20.49
N TYR A 776 20.64 0.00 21.71
CA TYR A 776 21.44 0.44 22.86
C TYR A 776 22.46 -0.64 23.29
N ILE A 777 23.55 -0.18 23.90
CA ILE A 777 24.65 -0.95 24.49
C ILE A 777 24.70 -0.74 26.00
N VAL A 778 24.87 -1.81 26.75
CA VAL A 778 25.06 -1.75 28.21
C VAL A 778 26.53 -1.48 28.56
N SER A 779 26.77 -0.55 29.48
CA SER A 779 28.12 -0.37 30.02
C SER A 779 28.45 -1.42 31.08
N SER A 780 29.53 -2.18 30.89
CA SER A 780 30.00 -3.18 31.87
C SER A 780 30.48 -2.54 33.19
N ILE A 781 30.93 -1.27 33.13
CA ILE A 781 31.41 -0.50 34.28
C ILE A 781 30.21 0.07 35.05
N THR A 782 29.40 0.91 34.39
CA THR A 782 28.36 1.69 35.06
C THR A 782 27.03 0.96 35.16
N GLY A 783 26.78 -0.02 34.29
CA GLY A 783 25.48 -0.68 34.17
C GLY A 783 24.41 0.19 33.50
N VAL A 784 24.77 1.27 32.81
CA VAL A 784 23.84 2.18 32.12
C VAL A 784 23.82 1.87 30.61
N CYS A 785 22.67 2.07 29.97
CA CYS A 785 22.49 1.92 28.52
C CYS A 785 22.86 3.21 27.76
N SER A 786 23.64 3.10 26.70
CA SER A 786 23.93 4.18 25.74
C SER A 786 23.69 3.71 24.31
N ILE A 787 23.69 4.60 23.30
CA ILE A 787 23.46 4.20 21.90
C ILE A 787 24.60 3.28 21.43
N CYS A 788 24.29 2.20 20.71
CA CYS A 788 25.31 1.32 20.15
C CYS A 788 26.10 2.04 19.04
N PRO A 789 27.45 2.08 19.09
CA PRO A 789 28.26 2.72 18.06
C PRO A 789 28.37 1.90 16.76
N ILE A 790 27.84 0.67 16.71
CA ILE A 790 27.93 -0.22 15.55
C ILE A 790 26.66 -0.08 14.71
N LEU A 791 26.81 0.38 13.47
CA LEU A 791 25.71 0.56 12.51
C LEU A 791 24.95 -0.77 12.27
N ASN A 792 23.63 -0.66 12.08
CA ASN A 792 22.71 -1.77 11.77
C ASN A 792 22.65 -2.89 12.82
N SER A 793 23.14 -2.64 14.03
CA SER A 793 23.01 -3.54 15.16
C SER A 793 21.65 -3.37 15.84
N LYS A 794 21.02 -4.49 16.16
CA LYS A 794 19.80 -4.53 16.98
C LYS A 794 20.17 -4.59 18.46
N GLN A 795 21.20 -5.35 18.82
CA GLN A 795 21.69 -5.45 20.20
C GLN A 795 23.22 -5.43 20.25
N CYS A 796 23.77 -4.70 21.23
CA CYS A 796 25.20 -4.61 21.47
C CYS A 796 25.53 -4.72 22.95
N GLN A 797 26.77 -5.13 23.24
CA GLN A 797 27.30 -5.20 24.59
C GLN A 797 28.72 -4.66 24.66
N GLN A 798 29.05 -3.99 25.76
CA GLN A 798 30.43 -3.59 26.05
C GLN A 798 31.17 -4.80 26.64
N ASP A 799 32.19 -5.30 25.93
CA ASP A 799 33.01 -6.41 26.39
C ASP A 799 34.38 -5.93 26.92
N ASN A 800 34.88 -6.62 27.94
CA ASN A 800 36.13 -6.34 28.63
C ASN A 800 37.23 -7.36 28.25
N LEU A 801 37.16 -7.97 27.06
CA LEU A 801 38.13 -8.88 26.44
C LEU A 801 38.36 -10.24 27.13
N LEU A 802 37.91 -10.43 28.37
CA LEU A 802 38.24 -11.64 29.12
C LEU A 802 37.34 -12.81 28.74
N GLU A 803 36.01 -12.65 28.65
CA GLU A 803 35.07 -13.69 28.17
C GLU A 803 33.72 -13.11 27.68
N PRO A 804 33.42 -13.14 26.37
CA PRO A 804 32.16 -12.68 25.82
C PRO A 804 30.97 -13.49 26.38
N GLY A 805 29.92 -12.81 26.85
CA GLY A 805 28.67 -13.44 27.31
C GLY A 805 28.53 -13.65 28.82
N LYS A 806 29.61 -13.65 29.63
CA LYS A 806 29.53 -13.76 31.11
C LYS A 806 28.61 -12.72 31.76
N TRP A 807 28.47 -11.55 31.15
CA TRP A 807 27.56 -10.50 31.58
C TRP A 807 26.07 -10.90 31.50
N GLN A 808 25.69 -11.69 30.49
CA GLN A 808 24.29 -12.03 30.19
C GLN A 808 23.68 -13.08 31.15
N PHE A 809 24.52 -13.78 31.90
CA PHE A 809 24.12 -14.77 32.90
C PHE A 809 24.77 -14.48 34.27
N GLN A 810 25.03 -13.20 34.56
CA GLN A 810 25.73 -12.80 35.77
C GLN A 810 24.99 -13.21 37.06
N GLY A 811 23.67 -13.29 37.05
CA GLY A 811 22.86 -13.80 38.15
C GLY A 811 23.14 -15.27 38.45
N PHE A 812 23.31 -16.09 37.41
CA PHE A 812 23.78 -17.47 37.58
C PHE A 812 25.16 -17.49 38.22
N VAL A 813 26.12 -16.71 37.70
CA VAL A 813 27.50 -16.68 38.22
C VAL A 813 27.53 -16.26 39.70
N ILE A 814 26.79 -15.22 40.09
CA ILE A 814 26.77 -14.73 41.48
C ILE A 814 26.11 -15.75 42.43
N GLN A 815 25.08 -16.48 41.98
CA GLN A 815 24.40 -17.47 42.83
C GLN A 815 25.17 -18.80 42.90
N PHE A 816 25.89 -19.16 41.83
CA PHE A 816 26.60 -20.42 41.71
C PHE A 816 27.99 -20.40 42.35
N LEU A 817 28.72 -19.27 42.24
CA LEU A 817 30.07 -19.14 42.80
C LEU A 817 30.03 -18.59 44.24
N PRO A 818 30.99 -18.99 45.10
CA PRO A 818 31.05 -18.53 46.49
C PRO A 818 31.34 -17.01 46.60
N PRO A 819 30.80 -16.33 47.63
CA PRO A 819 30.82 -14.86 47.74
C PRO A 819 32.21 -14.23 47.97
N LYS A 820 33.28 -15.03 48.14
CA LYS A 820 34.65 -14.54 48.32
C LYS A 820 35.35 -14.15 47.02
N THR A 821 34.73 -14.43 45.87
CA THR A 821 35.30 -14.14 44.55
C THR A 821 35.04 -12.66 44.22
N ARG A 822 36.01 -11.80 44.53
CA ARG A 822 36.00 -10.42 44.00
C ARG A 822 36.23 -10.55 42.50
N ILE A 823 35.18 -10.38 41.71
CA ILE A 823 35.33 -10.16 40.27
C ILE A 823 35.99 -8.78 40.11
N ASN A 824 37.33 -8.77 40.18
CA ASN A 824 38.14 -7.57 40.00
C ASN A 824 38.17 -7.30 38.49
N TYR A 825 37.24 -6.48 38.02
CA TYR A 825 37.27 -5.98 36.66
C TYR A 825 38.37 -4.92 36.56
N ASP A 826 39.59 -5.35 36.25
CA ASP A 826 40.65 -4.42 35.84
C ASP A 826 40.34 -3.96 34.40
N VAL A 827 39.41 -3.01 34.27
CA VAL A 827 38.91 -2.54 32.97
C VAL A 827 39.91 -1.55 32.39
N SER A 828 40.91 -2.04 31.66
CA SER A 828 41.86 -1.17 30.98
C SER A 828 41.43 -0.78 29.57
N ARG A 829 40.60 -1.57 28.85
CA ARG A 829 39.97 -1.20 27.57
C ARG A 829 38.69 -2.00 27.31
N SER A 830 37.62 -1.31 26.93
CA SER A 830 36.32 -1.91 26.60
C SER A 830 35.99 -1.69 25.13
N TYR A 831 35.50 -2.70 24.41
CA TYR A 831 35.04 -2.58 23.02
C TYR A 831 33.56 -2.98 22.90
N SER A 832 32.87 -2.45 21.89
CA SER A 832 31.48 -2.84 21.61
C SER A 832 31.45 -4.13 20.81
N ILE A 833 30.60 -5.07 21.21
CA ILE A 833 30.34 -6.34 20.52
C ILE A 833 28.88 -6.39 20.09
N VAL A 834 28.63 -6.82 18.86
CA VAL A 834 27.29 -7.06 18.32
C VAL A 834 26.78 -8.41 18.81
N ILE A 835 25.58 -8.40 19.41
CA ILE A 835 24.85 -9.62 19.81
C ILE A 835 23.83 -10.00 18.74
N GLU A 836 23.17 -9.01 18.15
CA GLU A 836 22.10 -9.20 17.17
C GLU A 836 22.10 -8.05 16.16
N CYS A 837 21.80 -8.32 14.90
CA CYS A 837 21.67 -7.31 13.84
C CYS A 837 20.20 -7.03 13.49
N LEU A 838 19.95 -5.91 12.82
CA LEU A 838 18.64 -5.60 12.24
C LEU A 838 18.27 -6.61 11.13
N GLN A 839 16.99 -6.70 10.80
CA GLN A 839 16.50 -7.58 9.72
C GLN A 839 17.20 -7.25 8.40
N GLY A 840 17.64 -8.29 7.68
CA GLY A 840 18.45 -8.14 6.46
C GLY A 840 19.97 -8.04 6.70
N TYR A 841 20.44 -8.10 7.95
CA TYR A 841 21.86 -8.06 8.30
C TYR A 841 22.27 -9.30 9.14
N ARG A 842 23.52 -9.73 9.03
CA ARG A 842 24.12 -10.82 9.84
C ARG A 842 25.45 -10.38 10.45
N ILE A 843 25.75 -10.96 11.62
CA ILE A 843 26.98 -10.69 12.36
C ILE A 843 28.15 -11.37 11.68
N LEU A 844 29.19 -10.60 11.38
CA LEU A 844 30.41 -11.10 10.78
C LEU A 844 31.59 -10.20 11.21
N ASP A 845 32.63 -10.79 11.79
CA ASP A 845 33.76 -10.09 12.41
C ASP A 845 33.35 -8.94 13.35
N ASN A 846 32.30 -9.17 14.14
CA ASN A 846 31.75 -8.20 15.09
C ASN A 846 31.17 -6.91 14.46
N GLN A 847 30.76 -6.97 13.20
CA GLN A 847 29.99 -5.93 12.52
C GLN A 847 28.69 -6.51 11.95
N CYS A 848 27.65 -5.68 11.82
CA CYS A 848 26.42 -6.04 11.11
C CYS A 848 26.57 -5.73 9.63
N GLN A 849 26.74 -6.79 8.83
CA GLN A 849 26.84 -6.67 7.39
C GLN A 849 25.54 -7.13 6.72
N GLN A 850 25.20 -6.46 5.62
CA GLN A 850 23.98 -6.76 4.87
C GLN A 850 24.06 -8.19 4.32
N TYR A 851 23.07 -9.00 4.67
CA TYR A 851 22.86 -10.32 4.08
C TYR A 851 22.28 -10.13 2.67
N CYS A 852 22.46 -11.11 1.78
CA CYS A 852 21.96 -10.97 0.41
C CYS A 852 20.46 -10.64 0.39
N ASP A 853 20.06 -9.87 -0.61
CA ASP A 853 18.69 -9.41 -0.79
C ASP A 853 17.70 -10.54 -1.09
N GLN A 854 16.42 -10.17 -1.20
CA GLN A 854 15.36 -11.10 -1.58
C GLN A 854 15.48 -11.65 -3.01
N PHE A 855 16.30 -11.05 -3.87
CA PHE A 855 16.55 -11.53 -5.23
C PHE A 855 17.60 -12.64 -5.25
N CYS A 856 18.31 -12.83 -4.14
CA CYS A 856 19.22 -13.93 -3.93
C CYS A 856 18.49 -15.21 -3.50
N SER A 857 18.76 -16.31 -4.20
CA SER A 857 18.29 -17.65 -3.82
C SER A 857 19.28 -18.38 -2.92
N VAL A 858 20.59 -18.18 -3.11
CA VAL A 858 21.66 -18.78 -2.27
C VAL A 858 22.71 -17.72 -1.98
N CYS A 859 22.92 -17.42 -0.70
CA CYS A 859 23.86 -16.40 -0.22
C CYS A 859 25.03 -17.04 0.54
N GLU A 860 26.26 -16.75 0.13
CA GLU A 860 27.50 -17.31 0.67
C GLU A 860 28.37 -16.20 1.30
N SER A 861 29.28 -16.58 2.22
CA SER A 861 30.26 -15.66 2.80
C SER A 861 31.66 -15.90 2.25
N GLU A 862 32.34 -14.83 1.84
CA GLU A 862 33.70 -14.90 1.32
C GLU A 862 34.71 -15.05 2.47
N LYS A 863 35.35 -16.21 2.58
CA LYS A 863 36.24 -16.57 3.70
C LYS A 863 37.68 -16.04 3.59
N ILE A 864 38.04 -15.34 2.51
CA ILE A 864 39.44 -15.15 2.10
C ILE A 864 39.99 -13.73 2.37
N ALA A 865 39.15 -12.76 2.76
CA ALA A 865 39.58 -11.37 3.02
C ALA A 865 39.39 -10.97 4.50
N PRO A 866 40.18 -10.02 5.04
CA PRO A 866 40.01 -9.46 6.40
C PRO A 866 38.70 -8.67 6.59
N SER A 867 37.93 -8.48 5.52
CA SER A 867 36.52 -8.11 5.54
C SER A 867 35.74 -9.23 4.84
N ALA A 868 35.40 -10.28 5.58
CA ALA A 868 34.45 -11.23 5.04
C ALA A 868 33.16 -10.45 4.70
N THR A 869 32.49 -10.83 3.62
CA THR A 869 31.27 -10.18 3.13
C THR A 869 30.35 -11.23 2.54
N PHE A 870 29.05 -10.97 2.57
CA PHE A 870 28.08 -11.83 1.92
C PHE A 870 28.00 -11.51 0.43
N TYR A 871 27.96 -12.55 -0.40
CA TYR A 871 27.71 -12.43 -1.83
C TYR A 871 26.66 -13.45 -2.26
N CYS A 872 25.84 -13.07 -3.22
CA CYS A 872 24.88 -14.01 -3.78
C CYS A 872 25.59 -15.00 -4.71
N SER A 873 25.48 -16.30 -4.46
CA SER A 873 26.03 -17.35 -5.33
C SER A 873 25.01 -17.82 -6.37
N GLN A 874 23.70 -17.68 -6.11
CA GLN A 874 22.63 -17.96 -7.06
C GLN A 874 21.49 -16.94 -6.97
N CYS A 875 21.11 -16.34 -8.09
CA CYS A 875 20.00 -15.40 -8.17
C CYS A 875 18.67 -16.11 -8.49
N LYS A 876 17.55 -15.52 -8.06
CA LYS A 876 16.20 -16.00 -8.40
C LYS A 876 15.92 -15.84 -9.90
N ARG A 877 14.98 -16.65 -10.41
CA ARG A 877 14.50 -16.55 -11.78
C ARG A 877 13.62 -15.29 -11.96
N ASN A 878 13.67 -14.68 -13.15
CA ASN A 878 12.73 -13.64 -13.54
C ASN A 878 11.32 -14.21 -13.80
N TYR A 879 10.36 -13.33 -14.07
CA TYR A 879 8.97 -13.70 -14.31
C TYR A 879 8.76 -14.58 -15.56
N TYR A 880 9.70 -14.58 -16.52
CA TYR A 880 9.71 -15.50 -17.68
C TYR A 880 10.35 -16.87 -17.41
N LYS A 881 10.66 -17.18 -16.14
CA LYS A 881 11.43 -18.38 -15.72
C LYS A 881 12.88 -18.39 -16.19
N GLU A 882 13.41 -17.25 -16.60
CA GLU A 882 14.80 -17.14 -17.01
C GLU A 882 15.64 -16.88 -15.78
N ILE A 883 16.75 -17.58 -15.69
CA ILE A 883 17.69 -17.38 -14.61
C ILE A 883 18.34 -16.02 -14.85
N ILE A 884 18.11 -15.05 -13.95
CA ILE A 884 18.92 -13.84 -13.89
C ILE A 884 20.27 -14.27 -13.34
N ARG A 885 21.37 -14.03 -14.05
CA ARG A 885 22.70 -14.59 -13.72
C ARG A 885 23.73 -13.52 -13.42
N VAL A 886 23.30 -12.34 -13.01
CA VAL A 886 24.17 -11.17 -12.97
C VAL A 886 24.34 -10.68 -11.54
N GLN A 887 25.58 -10.42 -11.20
CA GLN A 887 25.95 -9.79 -9.95
C GLN A 887 26.67 -8.47 -10.21
N ALA A 888 26.22 -7.41 -9.56
CA ALA A 888 26.99 -6.18 -9.38
C ALA A 888 27.08 -5.91 -7.89
N ASP A 889 28.24 -5.47 -7.43
CA ASP A 889 28.46 -5.16 -6.00
C ASP A 889 28.04 -6.30 -5.06
N ARG A 890 28.25 -7.55 -5.51
CA ARG A 890 27.90 -8.80 -4.81
C ARG A 890 26.38 -9.09 -4.66
N GLN A 891 25.51 -8.29 -5.25
CA GLN A 891 24.05 -8.47 -5.26
C GLN A 891 23.52 -8.82 -6.65
N CYS A 892 22.37 -9.48 -6.72
CA CYS A 892 21.72 -9.80 -7.99
C CYS A 892 21.15 -8.52 -8.61
N ILE A 893 21.50 -8.22 -9.86
CA ILE A 893 20.89 -7.09 -10.58
C ILE A 893 19.84 -7.58 -11.56
N GLU A 894 18.77 -6.80 -11.70
CA GLU A 894 17.74 -7.04 -12.71
C GLU A 894 18.21 -6.57 -14.09
N CYS A 895 17.92 -7.37 -15.11
CA CYS A 895 18.21 -7.06 -16.50
C CYS A 895 16.93 -6.63 -17.24
N PRO A 896 17.04 -5.84 -18.32
CA PRO A 896 15.92 -5.59 -19.24
C PRO A 896 15.23 -6.89 -19.67
N SER A 897 13.93 -6.85 -19.91
CA SER A 897 13.13 -8.06 -20.20
C SER A 897 13.65 -8.91 -21.37
N LEU A 898 14.25 -8.27 -22.37
CA LEU A 898 14.83 -8.94 -23.56
C LEU A 898 16.25 -9.46 -23.34
N CYS A 899 16.81 -9.27 -22.15
CA CYS A 899 18.19 -9.60 -21.82
C CYS A 899 18.28 -10.60 -20.67
N GLN A 900 18.95 -11.73 -20.93
CA GLN A 900 19.18 -12.77 -19.93
C GLN A 900 20.37 -12.46 -19.02
N VAL A 901 21.44 -11.90 -19.61
CA VAL A 901 22.68 -11.56 -18.90
C VAL A 901 23.08 -10.15 -19.29
N CYS A 902 23.17 -9.27 -18.31
CA CYS A 902 23.52 -7.88 -18.47
C CYS A 902 24.72 -7.44 -17.59
N GLN A 903 25.18 -6.20 -17.73
CA GLN A 903 26.23 -5.59 -16.93
C GLN A 903 25.97 -4.09 -16.78
N LYS A 904 26.30 -3.52 -15.61
CA LYS A 904 26.15 -2.10 -15.33
C LYS A 904 27.07 -1.25 -16.20
N ARG A 905 26.49 -0.21 -16.84
CA ARG A 905 27.24 0.83 -17.56
C ARG A 905 27.73 1.90 -16.59
N SER A 906 28.85 2.54 -16.91
CA SER A 906 29.26 3.76 -16.22
C SER A 906 28.36 4.93 -16.63
N THR A 907 28.28 5.95 -15.77
CA THR A 907 27.55 7.19 -16.08
C THR A 907 28.08 7.86 -17.35
N ASP A 908 29.39 7.81 -17.57
CA ASP A 908 30.02 8.39 -18.76
C ASP A 908 29.61 7.65 -20.03
N GLU A 909 29.52 6.31 -19.97
CA GLU A 909 29.04 5.50 -21.10
C GLU A 909 27.56 5.79 -21.39
N ILE A 910 26.72 5.87 -20.34
CA ILE A 910 25.31 6.24 -20.48
C ILE A 910 25.18 7.60 -21.18
N ASN A 911 25.95 8.59 -20.73
CA ASN A 911 25.97 9.94 -21.28
C ASN A 911 26.51 9.99 -22.72
N GLN A 912 27.45 9.11 -23.09
CA GLN A 912 27.93 9.00 -24.47
C GLN A 912 26.87 8.41 -25.42
N ILE A 913 26.04 7.50 -24.92
CA ILE A 913 24.98 6.85 -25.71
C ILE A 913 23.80 7.81 -25.90
N ASN A 914 23.29 8.35 -24.79
CA ASN A 914 22.23 9.33 -24.80
C ASN A 914 22.46 10.39 -23.69
N PRO A 915 23.02 11.57 -24.01
CA PRO A 915 23.31 12.61 -23.02
C PRO A 915 22.06 13.33 -22.48
N TYR A 916 20.86 12.99 -22.98
CA TYR A 916 19.59 13.54 -22.50
C TYR A 916 18.89 12.62 -21.53
N PHE A 917 19.29 11.36 -21.46
CA PHE A 917 18.59 10.36 -20.66
C PHE A 917 18.61 10.74 -19.18
N ILE A 918 17.43 10.89 -18.59
CA ILE A 918 17.25 11.18 -17.17
C ILE A 918 17.07 9.84 -16.48
N GLN A 919 18.14 9.38 -15.83
CA GLN A 919 18.09 8.12 -15.10
C GLN A 919 17.35 8.28 -13.77
N ASP A 920 16.35 7.44 -13.54
CA ASP A 920 15.64 7.29 -12.27
C ASP A 920 15.68 5.82 -11.80
N ALA A 921 15.00 5.51 -10.69
CA ALA A 921 14.99 4.16 -10.14
C ALA A 921 14.30 3.15 -11.08
N GLU A 922 13.23 3.55 -11.77
CA GLU A 922 12.38 2.68 -12.58
C GLU A 922 12.98 2.38 -13.96
N ASN A 923 13.67 3.36 -14.55
CA ASN A 923 14.25 3.25 -15.89
C ASN A 923 15.73 2.82 -15.89
N SER A 924 16.37 2.77 -14.72
CA SER A 924 17.78 2.37 -14.58
C SER A 924 18.10 0.99 -15.17
N ILE A 925 17.12 0.07 -15.16
CA ILE A 925 17.26 -1.27 -15.73
C ILE A 925 17.57 -1.24 -17.25
N TYR A 926 17.05 -0.26 -17.99
CA TYR A 926 17.25 -0.16 -19.45
C TYR A 926 18.65 0.33 -19.83
N THR A 927 19.37 0.93 -18.88
CA THR A 927 20.76 1.37 -19.07
C THR A 927 21.79 0.25 -18.96
N GLN A 928 21.36 -0.97 -18.66
CA GLN A 928 22.27 -2.12 -18.54
C GLN A 928 22.75 -2.57 -19.93
N ARG A 929 24.02 -3.00 -20.00
CA ARG A 929 24.63 -3.57 -21.19
C ARG A 929 24.24 -5.03 -21.30
N CYS A 930 23.58 -5.43 -22.39
CA CYS A 930 23.19 -6.80 -22.63
C CYS A 930 24.31 -7.64 -23.24
N ILE A 931 24.74 -8.68 -22.53
CA ILE A 931 25.75 -9.64 -22.96
C ILE A 931 25.08 -10.83 -23.66
N GLN A 932 23.93 -11.27 -23.15
CA GLN A 932 23.21 -12.42 -23.71
C GLN A 932 21.71 -12.10 -23.76
N LYS A 933 21.12 -12.23 -24.94
CA LYS A 933 19.68 -12.10 -25.15
C LYS A 933 18.96 -13.34 -24.63
N VAL A 934 17.66 -13.18 -24.40
CA VAL A 934 16.79 -14.31 -24.11
C VAL A 934 16.77 -15.32 -25.28
N PRO A 935 16.84 -16.64 -25.02
CA PRO A 935 17.08 -17.63 -26.07
C PRO A 935 15.83 -18.07 -26.83
N PHE A 936 14.63 -17.73 -26.36
CA PHE A 936 13.38 -18.34 -26.82
C PHE A 936 12.69 -17.60 -27.98
N ASP A 937 13.01 -16.34 -28.23
CA ASP A 937 12.44 -15.56 -29.35
C ASP A 937 13.54 -15.16 -30.34
N SER A 938 13.41 -15.63 -31.58
CA SER A 938 14.34 -15.33 -32.67
C SER A 938 14.35 -13.86 -33.07
N LYS A 939 13.26 -13.12 -32.78
CA LYS A 939 13.10 -11.70 -33.10
C LYS A 939 13.89 -10.78 -32.17
N ILE A 940 14.45 -11.31 -31.09
CA ILE A 940 15.26 -10.50 -30.17
C ILE A 940 16.69 -10.48 -30.69
N HIS A 941 17.27 -9.30 -30.85
CA HIS A 941 18.65 -9.10 -31.29
C HIS A 941 19.39 -8.19 -30.33
N ILE A 942 20.71 -8.32 -30.25
CA ILE A 942 21.56 -7.38 -29.50
C ILE A 942 22.14 -6.39 -30.50
N ASP A 943 22.06 -5.10 -30.17
CA ASP A 943 22.77 -4.07 -30.91
C ASP A 943 24.29 -4.34 -30.86
N PRO A 944 24.98 -4.48 -32.02
CA PRO A 944 26.40 -4.84 -32.09
C PRO A 944 27.35 -3.78 -31.51
N THR A 945 26.92 -2.53 -31.42
CA THR A 945 27.75 -1.40 -31.00
C THR A 945 27.48 -0.95 -29.56
N LEU A 946 26.22 -1.02 -29.13
CA LEU A 946 25.82 -0.59 -27.80
C LEU A 946 25.59 -1.74 -26.86
N ALA A 947 25.41 -2.96 -27.37
CA ALA A 947 24.98 -4.10 -26.57
C ALA A 947 23.67 -3.78 -25.82
N ILE A 948 22.64 -3.34 -26.53
CA ILE A 948 21.26 -3.18 -26.03
C ILE A 948 20.42 -4.28 -26.69
N ALA A 949 19.63 -5.03 -25.93
CA ALA A 949 18.70 -6.00 -26.50
C ALA A 949 17.48 -5.27 -27.10
N GLN A 950 17.05 -5.70 -28.28
CA GLN A 950 16.01 -5.05 -29.06
C GLN A 950 15.04 -6.09 -29.61
N TYR A 951 13.76 -5.73 -29.64
CA TYR A 951 12.73 -6.58 -30.24
C TYR A 951 12.53 -6.17 -31.69
N CYS A 952 13.00 -7.00 -32.62
CA CYS A 952 13.00 -6.67 -34.02
C CYS A 952 11.83 -7.33 -34.73
N TYR A 953 10.92 -6.52 -35.27
CA TYR A 953 9.82 -7.00 -36.09
C TYR A 953 10.28 -7.61 -37.43
N GLN A 954 11.55 -7.44 -37.78
CA GLN A 954 12.23 -7.91 -38.99
C GLN A 954 13.67 -8.29 -38.63
N ASP A 955 14.29 -9.16 -39.43
CA ASP A 955 15.63 -9.73 -39.17
C ASP A 955 16.76 -8.69 -39.04
N ASN A 956 16.56 -7.46 -39.53
CA ASN A 956 17.58 -6.42 -39.59
C ASN A 956 17.39 -5.27 -38.58
N CYS A 957 16.32 -5.28 -37.76
CA CYS A 957 16.02 -4.25 -36.76
C CYS A 957 15.99 -2.79 -37.30
N ASN A 958 15.81 -2.59 -38.62
CA ASN A 958 15.91 -1.27 -39.26
C ASN A 958 14.53 -0.62 -39.43
N TYR A 959 13.87 -0.35 -38.31
CA TYR A 959 12.62 0.39 -38.32
C TYR A 959 12.75 1.67 -37.49
N LYS A 960 12.03 2.70 -37.90
CA LYS A 960 11.68 3.82 -37.00
C LYS A 960 10.22 3.65 -36.58
N LEU A 961 9.93 4.13 -35.38
CA LEU A 961 8.55 4.36 -34.99
C LEU A 961 8.24 5.84 -35.20
N GLU A 962 7.12 6.10 -35.87
CA GLU A 962 6.61 7.43 -36.15
C GLU A 962 5.37 7.68 -35.29
N ILE A 963 5.35 8.86 -34.68
CA ILE A 963 4.20 9.40 -33.97
C ILE A 963 3.68 10.55 -34.81
N ILE A 964 2.41 10.46 -35.20
CA ILE A 964 1.76 11.49 -36.01
C ILE A 964 0.75 12.22 -35.16
N TYR A 965 0.95 13.53 -35.02
CA TYR A 965 -0.08 14.42 -34.53
C TYR A 965 -0.71 15.17 -35.70
N ASN A 966 -1.99 14.94 -35.93
CA ASN A 966 -2.78 15.61 -36.94
C ASN A 966 -3.59 16.75 -36.32
N ASP A 967 -3.72 17.85 -37.07
CA ASP A 967 -4.59 18.98 -36.75
C ASP A 967 -4.32 19.58 -35.35
N ILE A 968 -3.04 19.63 -34.94
CA ILE A 968 -2.66 20.32 -33.71
C ILE A 968 -2.90 21.82 -33.88
N LYS A 969 -3.61 22.41 -32.91
CA LYS A 969 -3.72 23.87 -32.77
C LYS A 969 -2.39 24.47 -32.34
N CYS A 970 -2.02 25.61 -32.91
CA CYS A 970 -0.77 26.32 -32.60
C CYS A 970 -0.51 26.53 -31.10
N ASN A 971 -1.56 26.79 -30.31
CA ASN A 971 -1.46 27.00 -28.87
C ASN A 971 -1.30 25.69 -28.05
N GLN A 972 -1.40 24.52 -28.68
CA GLN A 972 -1.26 23.20 -28.04
C GLN A 972 0.10 22.54 -28.32
N ILE A 973 0.97 23.17 -29.13
CA ILE A 973 2.30 22.64 -29.48
C ILE A 973 3.19 22.43 -28.25
N GLU A 974 2.97 23.20 -27.17
CA GLU A 974 3.70 23.05 -25.90
C GLU A 974 3.29 21.80 -25.10
N ILE A 975 2.14 21.17 -25.40
CA ILE A 975 1.55 20.07 -24.61
C ILE A 975 1.76 18.71 -25.29
N ILE A 976 2.78 18.57 -26.14
CA ILE A 976 3.18 17.25 -26.66
C ILE A 976 3.96 16.52 -25.55
N ASN A 977 3.21 16.07 -24.55
CA ASN A 977 3.66 15.17 -23.50
C ASN A 977 3.05 13.80 -23.78
N ASP A 978 3.88 12.86 -24.19
CA ASP A 978 3.45 11.49 -24.35
C ASP A 978 3.29 10.79 -23.01
N ALA A 979 2.40 9.81 -23.00
CA ALA A 979 2.10 9.07 -21.81
C ALA A 979 3.28 8.17 -21.41
N GLU A 980 3.52 8.09 -20.11
CA GLU A 980 4.62 7.35 -19.48
C GLU A 980 4.73 5.89 -19.95
N TYR A 981 3.59 5.25 -20.21
CA TYR A 981 3.55 3.87 -20.71
C TYR A 981 4.20 3.72 -22.10
N ILE A 982 4.18 4.75 -22.95
CA ILE A 982 4.83 4.72 -24.28
C ILE A 982 6.35 4.67 -24.07
N TYR A 983 6.91 5.45 -23.14
CA TYR A 983 8.35 5.39 -22.84
C TYR A 983 8.76 4.01 -22.34
N LYS A 984 7.95 3.40 -21.47
CA LYS A 984 8.18 2.02 -21.00
C LYS A 984 8.21 1.03 -22.16
N TYR A 985 7.20 1.07 -23.02
CA TYR A 985 7.14 0.23 -24.22
C TYR A 985 8.37 0.39 -25.11
N LEU A 986 8.75 1.63 -25.42
CA LEU A 986 9.85 1.93 -26.32
C LEU A 986 11.23 1.57 -25.74
N ASN A 987 11.40 1.66 -24.43
CA ASN A 987 12.58 1.16 -23.72
C ASN A 987 12.63 -0.38 -23.75
N GLU A 988 11.51 -1.06 -23.48
CA GLU A 988 11.43 -2.53 -23.48
C GLU A 988 11.78 -3.12 -24.84
N ILE A 989 11.33 -2.52 -25.94
CA ILE A 989 11.69 -2.97 -27.29
C ILE A 989 13.08 -2.47 -27.75
N GLY A 990 13.71 -1.56 -27.01
CA GLY A 990 15.02 -0.97 -27.35
C GLY A 990 15.03 -0.09 -28.60
N LEU A 991 14.07 0.83 -28.76
CA LEU A 991 13.93 1.69 -29.94
C LEU A 991 15.14 2.61 -30.20
N LYS A 992 15.71 2.55 -31.42
CA LYS A 992 16.82 3.44 -31.85
C LYS A 992 16.40 4.77 -32.45
N TYR A 993 15.30 4.76 -33.19
CA TYR A 993 14.93 5.83 -34.10
C TYR A 993 13.48 6.21 -33.91
N ILE A 994 13.24 7.47 -33.64
CA ILE A 994 11.89 8.01 -33.48
C ILE A 994 11.69 9.22 -34.40
N THR A 995 10.52 9.28 -35.01
CA THR A 995 10.08 10.42 -35.81
C THR A 995 8.81 10.99 -35.19
N ILE A 996 8.86 12.26 -34.81
CA ILE A 996 7.70 13.02 -34.34
C ILE A 996 7.23 13.89 -35.48
N LYS A 997 6.04 13.62 -36.00
CA LYS A 997 5.45 14.33 -37.12
C LYS A 997 4.27 15.16 -36.65
N ILE A 998 4.39 16.48 -36.81
CA ILE A 998 3.36 17.45 -36.46
C ILE A 998 2.79 18.00 -37.76
N ASN A 999 1.53 17.70 -38.04
CA ASN A 999 0.77 18.33 -39.12
C ASN A 999 -0.09 19.44 -38.50
N LEU A 1000 0.20 20.69 -38.84
CA LEU A 1000 -0.49 21.86 -38.28
C LEU A 1000 -1.87 22.07 -38.91
N GLU A 1001 -2.85 22.48 -38.09
CA GLU A 1001 -4.22 22.80 -38.55
C GLU A 1001 -4.22 23.99 -39.56
N GLN A 1002 -5.30 24.10 -40.34
CA GLN A 1002 -5.56 25.26 -41.19
C GLN A 1002 -5.70 26.55 -40.36
N ASN A 1003 -5.02 27.63 -40.76
CA ASN A 1003 -5.03 28.96 -40.09
C ASN A 1003 -4.49 28.91 -38.65
N CYS A 1004 -3.23 28.50 -38.52
CA CYS A 1004 -2.57 28.33 -37.24
C CYS A 1004 -2.03 29.68 -36.73
N GLU A 1005 -2.51 30.14 -35.57
CA GLU A 1005 -2.20 31.49 -35.05
C GLU A 1005 -1.46 31.43 -33.70
N PHE A 1006 -0.34 32.13 -33.62
CA PHE A 1006 0.52 32.22 -32.43
C PHE A 1006 0.38 33.58 -31.74
N TYR A 1007 -0.09 33.55 -30.48
CA TYR A 1007 -0.43 34.72 -29.66
C TYR A 1007 0.48 34.98 -28.43
N THR A 1008 1.29 34.00 -28.02
CA THR A 1008 2.29 34.12 -26.94
C THR A 1008 3.68 34.46 -27.49
N ASN A 1009 4.55 34.89 -26.58
CA ASN A 1009 5.90 35.36 -26.91
C ASN A 1009 6.93 34.22 -27.00
N GLU A 1010 6.62 33.03 -26.49
CA GLU A 1010 7.56 31.91 -26.41
C GLU A 1010 6.78 30.60 -26.59
N TYR A 1011 7.37 29.68 -27.34
CA TYR A 1011 6.88 28.32 -27.59
C TYR A 1011 8.06 27.36 -27.54
N ILE A 1012 7.95 26.32 -26.72
CA ILE A 1012 9.02 25.34 -26.54
C ILE A 1012 8.51 23.98 -26.99
N LEU A 1013 9.14 23.44 -28.03
CA LEU A 1013 8.92 22.09 -28.50
C LEU A 1013 10.10 21.21 -28.05
N LYS A 1014 9.88 20.49 -26.96
CA LYS A 1014 10.87 19.61 -26.33
C LYS A 1014 10.60 18.15 -26.70
N ASN A 1015 11.65 17.35 -26.83
CA ASN A 1015 11.53 15.92 -27.08
C ASN A 1015 11.68 15.10 -25.79
N TYR A 1016 10.55 14.80 -25.15
CA TYR A 1016 10.54 13.98 -23.94
C TYR A 1016 10.94 12.51 -24.18
N PHE A 1017 10.81 11.99 -25.40
CA PHE A 1017 11.27 10.63 -25.71
C PHE A 1017 12.79 10.50 -25.54
N LYS A 1018 13.55 11.50 -25.98
CA LYS A 1018 15.01 11.47 -25.87
C LYS A 1018 15.47 11.55 -24.40
N GLU A 1019 14.67 12.15 -23.52
CA GLU A 1019 14.96 12.20 -22.08
C GLU A 1019 14.59 10.90 -21.36
N ASN A 1020 13.56 10.20 -21.81
CA ASN A 1020 13.01 9.04 -21.10
C ASN A 1020 13.35 7.68 -21.74
N ILE A 1021 13.91 7.65 -22.95
CA ILE A 1021 14.27 6.40 -23.64
C ILE A 1021 15.78 6.36 -23.88
N PHE A 1022 16.42 5.41 -23.21
CA PHE A 1022 17.88 5.31 -23.20
C PHE A 1022 18.45 4.94 -24.58
N SER A 1023 17.75 4.10 -25.33
CA SER A 1023 18.25 3.52 -26.59
C SER A 1023 18.14 4.43 -27.83
N ILE A 1024 17.50 5.61 -27.71
CA ILE A 1024 17.32 6.54 -28.83
C ILE A 1024 18.66 7.15 -29.25
N ARG A 1025 18.95 7.07 -30.56
CA ARG A 1025 20.14 7.68 -31.18
C ARG A 1025 19.81 8.84 -32.10
N LEU A 1026 18.68 8.76 -32.79
CA LEU A 1026 18.24 9.82 -33.68
C LEU A 1026 16.76 10.08 -33.43
N ALA A 1027 16.51 11.30 -33.00
CA ALA A 1027 15.18 11.88 -32.91
C ALA A 1027 14.99 12.88 -34.04
N GLU A 1028 13.97 12.62 -34.85
CA GLU A 1028 13.59 13.46 -35.98
C GLU A 1028 12.27 14.17 -35.69
N LEU A 1029 12.25 15.49 -35.85
CA LEU A 1029 11.04 16.30 -35.87
C LEU A 1029 10.68 16.64 -37.31
N ILE A 1030 9.43 16.38 -37.71
CA ILE A 1030 8.88 16.81 -38.99
C ILE A 1030 7.68 17.72 -38.72
N VAL A 1031 7.83 19.01 -38.98
CA VAL A 1031 6.73 19.99 -38.93
C VAL A 1031 6.23 20.23 -40.35
N ASN A 1032 5.03 19.76 -40.63
CA ASN A 1032 4.36 19.96 -41.91
C ASN A 1032 3.27 21.01 -41.78
N GLY A 1033 3.34 22.02 -42.65
CA GLY A 1033 2.29 23.00 -42.80
C GLY A 1033 1.13 22.52 -43.67
N SER A 1034 0.04 23.28 -43.62
CA SER A 1034 -1.03 23.22 -44.60
C SER A 1034 -0.85 24.31 -45.67
N VAL A 1035 -1.73 24.36 -46.68
CA VAL A 1035 -1.73 25.41 -47.72
C VAL A 1035 -1.99 26.81 -47.11
N ASN A 1036 -2.54 26.87 -45.89
CA ASN A 1036 -2.88 28.12 -45.23
C ASN A 1036 -1.73 28.66 -44.38
N PRO A 1037 -1.64 29.98 -44.20
CA PRO A 1037 -0.56 30.61 -43.44
C PRO A 1037 -0.62 30.31 -41.94
N ILE A 1038 0.56 30.20 -41.34
CA ILE A 1038 0.85 30.18 -39.91
C ILE A 1038 1.20 31.61 -39.51
N THR A 1039 0.39 32.26 -38.68
CA THR A 1039 0.52 33.69 -38.39
C THR A 1039 1.09 33.94 -36.99
N PHE A 1040 2.17 34.71 -36.89
CA PHE A 1040 2.75 35.18 -35.64
C PHE A 1040 2.33 36.64 -35.36
N PHE A 1041 1.46 36.83 -34.35
CA PHE A 1041 0.88 38.13 -34.00
C PHE A 1041 1.72 38.96 -33.02
N LYS A 1042 2.80 38.41 -32.48
CA LYS A 1042 3.69 39.10 -31.53
C LYS A 1042 5.15 38.77 -31.85
N LYS A 1043 6.06 39.40 -31.11
CA LYS A 1043 7.45 38.92 -31.04
C LYS A 1043 7.44 37.53 -30.40
N SER A 1044 7.70 36.50 -31.20
CA SER A 1044 7.61 35.11 -30.79
C SER A 1044 8.97 34.42 -30.88
N ILE A 1045 9.31 33.67 -29.84
CA ILE A 1045 10.45 32.77 -29.77
C ILE A 1045 9.92 31.35 -29.97
N PHE A 1046 10.41 30.64 -30.99
CA PHE A 1046 10.06 29.24 -31.26
C PHE A 1046 11.28 28.37 -31.00
N GLN A 1047 11.32 27.76 -29.82
CA GLN A 1047 12.45 26.95 -29.38
C GLN A 1047 12.19 25.47 -29.65
N VAL A 1048 13.10 24.82 -30.36
CA VAL A 1048 13.10 23.37 -30.58
C VAL A 1048 14.27 22.77 -29.83
N GLN A 1049 13.98 21.92 -28.85
CA GLN A 1049 14.98 21.34 -27.97
C GLN A 1049 15.10 19.83 -28.20
N THR A 1050 16.31 19.28 -28.07
CA THR A 1050 16.56 17.82 -27.95
C THR A 1050 16.20 16.98 -29.19
N TYR A 1051 16.38 17.55 -30.39
CA TYR A 1051 16.24 16.84 -31.67
C TYR A 1051 17.56 16.82 -32.45
N ASP A 1052 17.84 15.69 -33.10
CA ASP A 1052 19.03 15.52 -33.95
C ASP A 1052 18.78 15.99 -35.38
N GLN A 1053 17.53 15.83 -35.83
CA GLN A 1053 17.08 16.25 -37.15
C GLN A 1053 15.76 17.00 -37.02
N ILE A 1054 15.68 18.16 -37.68
CA ILE A 1054 14.49 19.00 -37.72
C ILE A 1054 14.18 19.28 -39.19
N VAL A 1055 12.97 18.93 -39.61
CA VAL A 1055 12.46 19.15 -40.96
C VAL A 1055 11.22 20.03 -40.86
N ILE A 1056 11.30 21.23 -41.42
CA ILE A 1056 10.13 22.08 -41.62
C ILE A 1056 9.78 22.01 -43.10
N SER A 1057 8.57 21.54 -43.42
CA SER A 1057 8.16 21.40 -44.81
C SER A 1057 6.75 21.90 -45.12
N ASN A 1058 6.58 22.44 -46.34
CA ASN A 1058 5.30 22.89 -46.89
C ASN A 1058 4.56 23.90 -45.98
N THR A 1059 5.30 24.83 -45.36
CA THR A 1059 4.78 25.83 -44.43
C THR A 1059 4.77 27.23 -45.04
N ILE A 1060 3.73 28.02 -44.77
CA ILE A 1060 3.70 29.45 -45.08
C ILE A 1060 3.66 30.20 -43.75
N PHE A 1061 4.71 30.93 -43.40
CA PHE A 1061 4.77 31.75 -42.19
C PHE A 1061 4.44 33.21 -42.51
N VAL A 1062 3.42 33.75 -41.84
CA VAL A 1062 3.06 35.17 -41.87
C VAL A 1062 3.52 35.79 -40.55
N ILE A 1063 4.48 36.70 -40.61
CA ILE A 1063 5.07 37.30 -39.42
C ILE A 1063 4.64 38.75 -39.38
N LEU A 1064 4.00 39.18 -38.29
CA LEU A 1064 3.56 40.58 -38.13
C LEU A 1064 4.54 41.44 -37.32
N TYR A 1065 5.47 40.83 -36.56
CA TYR A 1065 6.44 41.55 -35.73
C TYR A 1065 7.88 40.99 -35.81
N GLN A 1066 8.19 39.91 -35.09
CA GLN A 1066 9.53 39.30 -35.04
C GLN A 1066 9.39 37.80 -34.72
N LEU A 1067 10.18 36.96 -35.39
CA LEU A 1067 10.27 35.53 -35.11
C LEU A 1067 11.73 35.14 -34.83
N GLU A 1068 11.96 34.53 -33.68
CA GLU A 1068 13.26 33.97 -33.30
C GLU A 1068 13.13 32.45 -33.14
N MET A 1069 13.74 31.68 -34.03
CA MET A 1069 13.80 30.22 -33.90
C MET A 1069 15.10 29.82 -33.19
N ILE A 1070 14.99 29.10 -32.09
CA ILE A 1070 16.15 28.67 -31.28
C ILE A 1070 16.22 27.15 -31.29
N LEU A 1071 17.27 26.58 -31.87
CA LEU A 1071 17.49 25.15 -31.97
C LEU A 1071 18.57 24.74 -30.96
N THR A 1072 18.20 24.03 -29.90
CA THR A 1072 19.15 23.62 -28.85
C THR A 1072 19.22 22.11 -28.71
N ASN A 1073 20.43 21.56 -28.77
CA ASN A 1073 20.68 20.14 -28.58
C ASN A 1073 21.97 19.98 -27.76
N ARG A 1074 22.07 20.62 -26.57
CA ARG A 1074 23.16 20.49 -25.56
C ARG A 1074 24.58 20.27 -26.15
N GLY A 1075 24.94 21.06 -27.17
CA GLY A 1075 26.26 20.98 -27.82
C GLY A 1075 26.45 19.85 -28.85
N GLN A 1076 25.45 19.00 -29.10
CA GLN A 1076 25.37 18.10 -30.25
C GLN A 1076 24.85 18.84 -31.49
N SER A 1077 25.42 18.48 -32.64
CA SER A 1077 25.13 19.12 -33.92
C SER A 1077 23.76 18.73 -34.47
N ILE A 1078 22.98 19.71 -34.92
CA ILE A 1078 21.62 19.52 -35.45
C ILE A 1078 21.64 19.53 -36.99
N ASN A 1079 20.89 18.60 -37.60
CA ASN A 1079 20.56 18.64 -39.03
C ASN A 1079 19.24 19.40 -39.22
N PHE A 1080 19.27 20.53 -39.92
CA PHE A 1080 18.10 21.36 -40.14
C PHE A 1080 17.74 21.47 -41.63
N TYR A 1081 16.51 21.08 -41.95
CA TYR A 1081 15.95 21.07 -43.30
C TYR A 1081 14.75 22.01 -43.39
N ILE A 1082 14.79 22.94 -44.35
CA ILE A 1082 13.66 23.81 -44.69
C ILE A 1082 13.27 23.52 -46.14
N LEU A 1083 12.08 22.95 -46.34
CA LEU A 1083 11.63 22.44 -47.64
C LEU A 1083 10.29 23.07 -48.05
N ASN A 1084 10.23 23.75 -49.19
CA ASN A 1084 9.00 24.38 -49.70
C ASN A 1084 8.33 25.34 -48.69
N THR A 1085 9.14 26.15 -47.99
CA THR A 1085 8.65 27.09 -46.97
C THR A 1085 8.61 28.52 -47.53
N LYS A 1086 7.57 29.28 -47.17
CA LYS A 1086 7.46 30.71 -47.51
C LYS A 1086 7.40 31.55 -46.24
N PHE A 1087 8.16 32.64 -46.18
CA PHE A 1087 8.05 33.66 -45.15
C PHE A 1087 7.51 34.96 -45.78
N TYR A 1088 6.41 35.46 -45.22
CA TYR A 1088 5.67 36.63 -45.69
C TYR A 1088 5.41 37.62 -44.55
N THR A 1089 5.37 38.92 -44.86
CA THR A 1089 4.88 39.97 -43.97
C THR A 1089 3.93 40.89 -44.73
N ASP A 1090 2.89 41.37 -44.03
CA ASP A 1090 1.93 42.36 -44.55
C ASP A 1090 2.31 43.81 -44.16
N GLN A 1091 3.44 44.00 -43.46
CA GLN A 1091 3.88 45.31 -42.99
C GLN A 1091 5.00 45.90 -43.86
N SER A 1092 4.92 47.20 -44.12
CA SER A 1092 5.94 47.97 -44.85
C SER A 1092 7.24 48.19 -44.06
N GLN A 1093 7.33 47.69 -42.83
CA GLN A 1093 8.53 47.79 -41.99
C GLN A 1093 9.36 46.50 -42.06
N PRO A 1094 10.69 46.60 -42.04
CA PRO A 1094 11.57 45.44 -42.03
C PRO A 1094 11.30 44.58 -40.78
N ILE A 1095 10.80 43.37 -41.00
CA ILE A 1095 10.59 42.37 -39.95
C ILE A 1095 11.83 41.52 -39.79
N GLN A 1096 12.16 41.18 -38.55
CA GLN A 1096 13.34 40.38 -38.20
C GLN A 1096 12.98 38.90 -38.04
N ILE A 1097 13.72 38.04 -38.74
CA ILE A 1097 13.79 36.59 -38.49
C ILE A 1097 15.21 36.25 -38.08
N SER A 1098 15.38 35.56 -36.96
CA SER A 1098 16.67 35.00 -36.54
C SER A 1098 16.57 33.51 -36.25
N ILE A 1099 17.51 32.73 -36.77
CA ILE A 1099 17.62 31.29 -36.48
C ILE A 1099 18.92 31.08 -35.71
N LYS A 1100 18.81 30.73 -34.43
CA LYS A 1100 19.95 30.46 -33.57
C LYS A 1100 20.05 28.96 -33.35
N SER A 1101 21.26 28.43 -33.39
CA SER A 1101 21.53 27.04 -33.02
C SER A 1101 22.82 26.97 -32.23
N ASP A 1102 22.87 26.08 -31.23
CA ASP A 1102 24.09 25.85 -30.45
C ASP A 1102 25.20 25.22 -31.32
N SER A 1103 24.81 24.36 -32.27
CA SER A 1103 25.70 23.79 -33.30
C SER A 1103 24.89 23.18 -34.45
N LEU A 1104 25.21 23.53 -35.70
CA LEU A 1104 24.58 22.97 -36.91
C LEU A 1104 25.58 22.08 -37.65
N TYR A 1105 25.20 20.83 -37.92
CA TYR A 1105 25.99 19.95 -38.79
C TYR A 1105 25.69 20.24 -40.26
N GLN A 1106 24.39 20.28 -40.59
CA GLN A 1106 23.91 20.49 -41.95
C GLN A 1106 22.69 21.42 -41.94
N LEU A 1107 22.73 22.44 -42.79
CA LEU A 1107 21.59 23.28 -43.12
C LEU A 1107 21.25 23.06 -44.59
N ASN A 1108 20.07 22.51 -44.87
CA ASN A 1108 19.59 22.29 -46.23
C ASN A 1108 18.30 23.08 -46.47
N ILE A 1109 18.34 23.96 -47.46
CA ILE A 1109 17.24 24.86 -47.79
C ILE A 1109 16.84 24.59 -49.25
N GLN A 1110 15.58 24.22 -49.47
CA GLN A 1110 15.03 23.98 -50.81
C GLN A 1110 13.70 24.71 -50.97
N ASN A 1111 13.55 25.44 -52.08
CA ASN A 1111 12.33 26.20 -52.43
C ASN A 1111 11.87 27.17 -51.33
N LEU A 1112 12.82 27.83 -50.66
CA LEU A 1112 12.54 28.89 -49.69
C LEU A 1112 12.19 30.20 -50.41
N THR A 1113 11.00 30.75 -50.12
CA THR A 1113 10.61 32.09 -50.60
C THR A 1113 10.55 33.05 -49.42
N ILE A 1114 11.19 34.21 -49.54
CA ILE A 1114 11.13 35.28 -48.54
C ILE A 1114 10.71 36.56 -49.26
N SER A 1115 9.62 37.17 -48.83
CA SER A 1115 9.09 38.41 -49.42
C SER A 1115 8.83 39.44 -48.33
N ASP A 1116 9.28 40.67 -48.56
CA ASP A 1116 9.04 41.87 -47.72
C ASP A 1116 9.71 41.84 -46.32
N ILE A 1117 10.72 40.98 -46.09
CA ILE A 1117 11.38 40.76 -44.79
C ILE A 1117 12.87 41.16 -44.84
N SER A 1118 13.42 41.72 -43.74
CA SER A 1118 14.86 41.94 -43.59
C SER A 1118 15.52 40.82 -42.79
N ILE A 1119 16.53 40.16 -43.34
CA ILE A 1119 17.28 39.10 -42.64
C ILE A 1119 18.56 39.72 -42.08
N GLU A 1120 18.71 39.74 -40.76
CA GLU A 1120 19.99 40.08 -40.11
C GLU A 1120 20.79 38.81 -39.78
N ASN A 1121 22.10 38.86 -40.05
CA ASN A 1121 23.08 37.80 -39.81
C ASN A 1121 22.83 37.04 -38.50
N SER A 1122 22.51 35.75 -38.63
CA SER A 1122 22.55 34.79 -37.53
C SER A 1122 22.94 33.41 -38.05
N ILE A 1123 24.21 33.26 -38.43
CA ILE A 1123 24.94 31.99 -38.38
C ILE A 1123 26.30 32.34 -37.80
N VAL A 1124 26.57 31.91 -36.57
CA VAL A 1124 27.93 31.76 -36.01
C VAL A 1124 28.18 30.27 -35.86
#